data_AF-A0A6P4ZG23-F1
#
_entry.id   AF-A0A6P4ZG23-F1
#
_cell.length_a   1.000
_cell.length_b   1.000
_cell.length_c   1.000
_cell.angle_alpha   90.00
_cell.angle_beta   90.00
_cell.angle_gamma   90.00
#
_symmetry.space_group_name_H-M   'P 1'
#
loop_
_entity.id
_entity.type
_entity.pdbx_description
1 polymer ?
#
loop_
_entity_poly.entity_id
_entity_poly.type
_entity_poly.pdbx_seq_one_letter_code
_entity_poly.pdbx_strand_id
1 'polypeptide(L)'
;MLNAGITKEELGTAENPRLSFWDFGGQATYYGTHHCFITHRGVYILVMSLLQKLSDPVPDLDYKASVDNLRTGGDYLDHWLNTVRSHTLQHEEGKQNAEQGGPQSSSHDRTPRGTGRPPVIIVLTHKDKVSPEDIEKYKEEIWSHIEDKKAGKLVVPKIFAVDNTTEDSAVDEIRDYIRQVVRGLPHMGEKIPIPWLHLNSKLKIKRKEGPFCKFREVAKLARDPDINITDEHTLALVLTFLHDRGDVIFFDEPSLRDDVTLQPQVLIDVFKTIITVPQYQQNRKTDPKMGKMWKKLEKEGVLSDEFLTRIWEEKDRELEKPFLMYPDVLKMFESWLEQEGVLSNNLLTRIWEKRSHQLQKPFLLQHKSFLKALMEKFYLICNATSVGDANDEAQQEEIYFVPALLSCERDNAWLYPDNMYICPESLYFEFSDQFLPSGMFSRLQALCVSRFGLQESCVFAGCARFPTDDKEQTFVITKVHHYLKVELLSSSNIFTEGLRVRKFLSSALFEIKEKWIPCIQYELCCSTQQEDRGEPAFRVLPTEYRPLKQLWGIPSVFRAVWMPDGYQRDRTVNLGGDGPGNLQPTGDRYPYTIAEMRKIGPVLDALEMAGGLTLEQCDHIRKQPTPIQRVKDMMEQGEVNPSQLGAAVEMCCPEFVNVFPTEKRGKVLTILHTNDCTEFAQSLQTAAGKSELPCHTEVITTTDTVTKKTVELLFNTKNRMVALVISPQTHRHWSKLAYKFPVQNEKLLLPILLYPQCDPYTPHPHGPRDKMLKTLKQRSPVLYNLACEEIQMKEGEVSDVKLQRIIQQVMTDDTKGCKVPIVLLINDEYGTSKGGVSTVNCQASQTLQGKAVVYATVLQLNVPEQDQEAANRDDVTLIGPDPRGREGEPTLDWLTYSHRYHFQNLPKNVTCIIGHANITDTAARNIKDDRYPQADLVTFTHVIPEDTAYFKGGQRAMEAWEIEKKMLKHVDNAKAAFSVGERIYKHFIPKYEGGKKPREHHLFFPRPSKLFEEVKIQPKSGKGALVVLCIGRVKNVENLKGYNLVARAIGIVRKYLKDLQWITRGISKDDWKESLKILVANLNSPDLNPTLYPYGTQEDIRDDMMMAHLVLMPSRSEPFGLVGLEAIAAGIPVLISDKSGLADMIQKLVDEEKLPRGLLNRIVETSVRDSDMDKTAGKWADKIRETLRDTKKAFTQAKEFKDALKKSKYWEDSEREFLRACGITDDMPSGGISPSSDE
;
A
#
# COMPACT_ATOMS: atom_id res chain seq x y z
N MET A 1 21.18 11.84 -25.68
CA MET A 1 20.43 10.96 -24.75
C MET A 1 18.93 11.15 -24.94
N LEU A 2 18.41 10.86 -26.14
CA LEU A 2 16.98 10.76 -26.46
C LEU A 2 16.83 9.56 -27.42
N ASN A 3 17.17 8.35 -26.95
CA ASN A 3 17.18 7.15 -27.78
C ASN A 3 15.82 6.42 -27.81
N ALA A 4 14.73 7.04 -27.34
CA ALA A 4 13.42 6.39 -27.20
C ALA A 4 12.30 6.99 -28.06
N GLY A 5 12.63 7.82 -29.07
CA GLY A 5 11.61 8.35 -29.99
C GLY A 5 10.68 9.42 -29.40
N ILE A 6 11.00 9.99 -28.23
CA ILE A 6 10.25 11.11 -27.65
C ILE A 6 10.70 12.41 -28.33
N THR A 7 9.80 13.10 -29.04
CA THR A 7 10.16 14.35 -29.74
C THR A 7 10.16 15.54 -28.78
N LYS A 8 10.89 16.61 -29.15
CA LYS A 8 10.83 17.88 -28.41
C LYS A 8 9.41 18.47 -28.39
N GLU A 9 8.60 18.22 -29.43
CA GLU A 9 7.20 18.64 -29.44
C GLU A 9 6.34 17.90 -28.40
N GLU A 10 6.65 16.62 -28.12
CA GLU A 10 5.87 15.81 -27.18
C GLU A 10 6.11 16.13 -25.70
N LEU A 11 7.30 16.64 -25.37
CA LEU A 11 7.71 17.04 -24.02
C LEU A 11 7.32 18.48 -23.72
N GLY A 12 7.38 19.36 -24.73
CA GLY A 12 7.40 20.80 -24.53
C GLY A 12 8.70 21.25 -23.85
N THR A 13 8.97 22.54 -23.90
CA THR A 13 10.10 23.20 -23.23
C THR A 13 9.59 24.42 -22.48
N ALA A 14 10.42 25.02 -21.62
CA ALA A 14 10.05 26.29 -20.98
C ALA A 14 9.73 27.37 -22.03
N GLU A 15 10.47 27.39 -23.15
CA GLU A 15 10.24 28.34 -24.25
C GLU A 15 9.01 27.97 -25.09
N ASN A 16 8.78 26.67 -25.34
CA ASN A 16 7.67 26.14 -26.13
C ASN A 16 6.87 25.11 -25.32
N PRO A 17 5.97 25.55 -24.42
CA PRO A 17 5.24 24.65 -23.54
C PRO A 17 4.21 23.82 -24.30
N ARG A 18 4.07 22.55 -23.91
CA ARG A 18 2.97 21.68 -24.38
C ARG A 18 1.72 21.95 -23.54
N LEU A 19 0.60 22.23 -24.20
CA LEU A 19 -0.68 22.52 -23.56
C LEU A 19 -1.66 21.37 -23.78
N SER A 20 -2.46 21.04 -22.76
CA SER A 20 -3.61 20.14 -22.86
C SER A 20 -4.85 20.92 -22.47
N PHE A 21 -5.87 20.89 -23.32
CA PHE A 21 -7.15 21.57 -23.07
C PHE A 21 -8.18 20.56 -22.56
N TRP A 22 -8.95 20.97 -21.57
CA TRP A 22 -10.00 20.18 -20.95
C TRP A 22 -11.27 21.04 -20.90
N ASP A 23 -12.40 20.45 -21.25
CA ASP A 23 -13.71 21.09 -21.17
C ASP A 23 -14.56 20.41 -20.09
N PHE A 24 -14.70 21.10 -18.97
CA PHE A 24 -15.54 20.69 -17.85
C PHE A 24 -16.85 21.44 -17.97
N GLY A 25 -17.84 20.81 -18.61
CA GLY A 25 -19.13 21.44 -18.92
C GLY A 25 -19.64 22.33 -17.79
N GLY A 26 -19.93 23.60 -18.10
CA GLY A 26 -20.15 24.63 -17.08
C GLY A 26 -21.48 24.57 -16.30
N GLN A 27 -22.24 23.48 -16.46
CA GLN A 27 -23.55 23.29 -15.82
C GLN A 27 -23.38 22.95 -14.34
N ALA A 28 -24.26 23.48 -13.47
CA ALA A 28 -24.14 23.34 -12.01
C ALA A 28 -24.17 21.88 -11.54
N THR A 29 -24.79 21.01 -12.33
CA THR A 29 -24.76 19.55 -12.16
C THR A 29 -23.36 18.94 -12.06
N TYR A 30 -22.34 19.53 -12.70
CA TYR A 30 -20.98 19.01 -12.69
C TYR A 30 -20.13 19.50 -11.53
N TYR A 31 -20.60 20.49 -10.76
CA TYR A 31 -19.77 21.19 -9.77
C TYR A 31 -19.29 20.25 -8.66
N GLY A 32 -20.04 19.19 -8.36
CA GLY A 32 -19.62 18.12 -7.46
C GLY A 32 -18.35 17.36 -7.89
N THR A 33 -18.06 17.32 -9.19
CA THR A 33 -16.93 16.57 -9.79
C THR A 33 -15.67 17.40 -10.00
N HIS A 34 -15.73 18.74 -9.91
CA HIS A 34 -14.62 19.64 -10.26
C HIS A 34 -13.32 19.34 -9.49
N HIS A 35 -13.43 19.00 -8.21
CA HIS A 35 -12.30 18.60 -7.37
C HIS A 35 -11.46 17.42 -7.92
N CYS A 36 -12.00 16.58 -8.80
CA CYS A 36 -11.25 15.47 -9.42
C CYS A 36 -10.27 15.92 -10.50
N PHE A 37 -10.45 17.15 -11.01
CA PHE A 37 -9.79 17.61 -12.24
C PHE A 37 -9.16 18.99 -12.13
N ILE A 38 -9.60 19.80 -11.16
CA ILE A 38 -8.96 21.09 -10.85
C ILE A 38 -7.63 20.81 -10.14
N THR A 39 -6.53 21.26 -10.73
CA THR A 39 -5.15 21.09 -10.25
C THR A 39 -4.46 22.44 -10.06
N HIS A 40 -3.65 22.54 -9.01
CA HIS A 40 -2.83 23.74 -8.74
C HIS A 40 -1.84 24.09 -9.86
N ARG A 41 -1.52 23.14 -10.76
CA ARG A 41 -0.64 23.37 -11.93
C ARG A 41 -1.39 23.85 -13.18
N GLY A 42 -2.72 23.99 -13.09
CA GLY A 42 -3.58 24.35 -14.22
C GLY A 42 -3.60 25.85 -14.55
N VAL A 43 -3.95 26.16 -15.80
CA VAL A 43 -4.37 27.49 -16.25
C VAL A 43 -5.85 27.42 -16.58
N TYR A 44 -6.63 28.34 -16.03
CA TYR A 44 -8.08 28.34 -16.16
C TYR A 44 -8.53 29.42 -17.12
N ILE A 45 -9.48 29.08 -17.99
CA ILE A 45 -10.08 30.04 -18.93
C ILE A 45 -11.57 30.11 -18.56
N LEU A 46 -11.98 31.25 -18.01
CA LEU A 46 -13.39 31.51 -17.71
C LEU A 46 -14.00 32.25 -18.90
N VAL A 47 -14.98 31.60 -19.54
CA VAL A 47 -15.65 32.13 -20.73
C VAL A 47 -17.00 32.70 -20.32
N MET A 48 -17.24 33.98 -20.62
CA MET A 48 -18.48 34.70 -20.29
C MET A 48 -19.07 35.35 -21.55
N SER A 49 -20.37 35.65 -21.53
CA SER A 49 -21.06 36.33 -22.63
C SER A 49 -21.07 37.84 -22.40
N LEU A 50 -20.74 38.64 -23.42
CA LEU A 50 -20.93 40.10 -23.39
C LEU A 50 -22.40 40.50 -23.33
N LEU A 51 -23.32 39.58 -23.68
CA LEU A 51 -24.76 39.82 -23.64
C LEU A 51 -25.37 39.67 -22.24
N GLN A 52 -24.58 39.24 -21.26
CA GLN A 52 -25.02 39.01 -19.88
C GLN A 52 -24.13 39.80 -18.93
N LYS A 53 -24.66 40.89 -18.37
CA LYS A 53 -23.95 41.73 -17.39
C LYS A 53 -23.87 41.03 -16.04
N LEU A 54 -23.02 41.52 -15.14
CA LEU A 54 -22.86 40.91 -13.81
C LEU A 54 -24.13 41.04 -12.98
N SER A 55 -24.87 42.14 -13.12
CA SER A 55 -26.15 42.35 -12.45
C SER A 55 -27.33 41.60 -13.08
N ASP A 56 -27.17 41.10 -14.30
CA ASP A 56 -28.29 40.53 -15.05
C ASP A 56 -28.67 39.16 -14.48
N PRO A 57 -29.97 38.88 -14.28
CA PRO A 57 -30.42 37.56 -13.91
C PRO A 57 -30.12 36.57 -15.04
N VAL A 58 -29.71 35.35 -14.68
CA VAL A 58 -29.34 34.33 -15.66
C VAL A 58 -30.61 33.75 -16.32
N PRO A 59 -30.75 33.78 -17.66
CA PRO A 59 -31.86 33.14 -18.36
C PRO A 59 -31.77 31.61 -18.26
N ASP A 60 -32.91 30.92 -18.16
CA ASP A 60 -33.00 29.46 -18.05
C ASP A 60 -32.12 28.86 -16.93
N LEU A 61 -32.21 29.47 -15.74
CA LEU A 61 -31.41 29.09 -14.57
C LEU A 61 -31.48 27.58 -14.33
N ASP A 62 -30.33 26.90 -14.44
CA ASP A 62 -30.18 25.50 -14.06
C ASP A 62 -30.73 25.35 -12.64
N TYR A 63 -31.68 24.43 -12.46
CA TYR A 63 -32.36 24.24 -11.17
C TYR A 63 -31.35 23.98 -10.03
N LYS A 64 -30.17 23.41 -10.31
CA LYS A 64 -29.10 23.25 -9.31
C LYS A 64 -28.33 24.53 -9.05
N ALA A 65 -28.17 25.39 -10.06
CA ALA A 65 -27.60 26.72 -9.87
C ALA A 65 -28.50 27.57 -8.95
N SER A 66 -29.83 27.36 -9.00
CA SER A 66 -30.78 27.97 -8.06
C SER A 66 -30.53 27.56 -6.61
N VAL A 67 -30.25 26.27 -6.34
CA VAL A 67 -29.88 25.77 -4.99
C VAL A 67 -28.60 26.41 -4.49
N ASP A 68 -27.66 26.64 -5.40
CA ASP A 68 -26.40 27.34 -5.11
C ASP A 68 -26.56 28.86 -5.04
N ASN A 69 -27.78 29.40 -5.21
CA ASN A 69 -28.11 30.82 -5.26
C ASN A 69 -27.32 31.61 -6.32
N LEU A 70 -26.96 30.97 -7.44
CA LEU A 70 -26.27 31.61 -8.55
C LEU A 70 -27.27 32.35 -9.44
N ARG A 71 -27.75 33.51 -9.03
CA ARG A 71 -28.88 34.19 -9.71
C ARG A 71 -28.44 35.12 -10.83
N THR A 72 -27.24 35.67 -10.72
CA THR A 72 -26.72 36.74 -11.59
C THR A 72 -25.39 36.33 -12.24
N GLY A 73 -24.98 37.03 -13.30
CA GLY A 73 -23.66 36.83 -13.93
C GLY A 73 -22.49 37.01 -12.94
N GLY A 74 -22.63 37.92 -11.96
CA GLY A 74 -21.69 38.15 -10.88
C GLY A 74 -21.55 36.95 -9.94
N ASP A 75 -22.66 36.29 -9.62
CA ASP A 75 -22.65 35.10 -8.76
C ASP A 75 -21.88 33.93 -9.41
N TYR A 76 -22.07 33.74 -10.72
CA TYR A 76 -21.31 32.72 -11.47
C TYR A 76 -19.82 33.05 -11.54
N LEU A 77 -19.46 34.31 -11.77
CA LEU A 77 -18.07 34.76 -11.75
C LEU A 77 -17.42 34.47 -10.39
N ASP A 78 -18.08 34.86 -9.30
CA ASP A 78 -17.59 34.62 -7.95
C ASP A 78 -17.51 33.12 -7.63
N HIS A 79 -18.51 32.34 -8.04
CA HIS A 79 -18.54 30.89 -7.86
C HIS A 79 -17.34 30.21 -8.51
N TRP A 80 -17.05 30.51 -9.78
CA TRP A 80 -15.95 29.87 -10.51
C TRP A 80 -14.58 30.30 -9.98
N LEU A 81 -14.39 31.59 -9.69
CA LEU A 81 -13.13 32.08 -9.11
C LEU A 81 -12.87 31.45 -7.74
N ASN A 82 -13.88 31.38 -6.89
CA ASN A 82 -13.75 30.74 -5.58
C ASN A 82 -13.62 29.21 -5.68
N THR A 83 -14.22 28.56 -6.68
CA THR A 83 -14.04 27.13 -6.97
C THR A 83 -12.59 26.82 -7.33
N VAL A 84 -12.03 27.56 -8.30
CA VAL A 84 -10.60 27.40 -8.68
C VAL A 84 -9.74 27.64 -7.45
N ARG A 85 -9.94 28.76 -6.74
CA ARG A 85 -9.16 29.10 -5.55
C ARG A 85 -9.20 27.99 -4.49
N SER A 86 -10.38 27.50 -4.14
CA SER A 86 -10.58 26.55 -3.03
C SER A 86 -9.96 25.18 -3.31
N HIS A 87 -9.89 24.76 -4.58
CA HIS A 87 -9.34 23.46 -4.99
C HIS A 87 -7.86 23.50 -5.39
N THR A 88 -7.26 24.69 -5.57
CA THR A 88 -5.90 24.83 -6.09
C THR A 88 -4.89 25.45 -5.13
N LEU A 89 -5.36 26.10 -4.07
CA LEU A 89 -4.48 26.62 -3.02
C LEU A 89 -3.77 25.43 -2.34
N GLN A 90 -2.49 25.23 -2.63
CA GLN A 90 -1.63 24.43 -1.77
C GLN A 90 -1.12 25.33 -0.64
N HIS A 91 -1.03 24.77 0.58
CA HIS A 91 -0.66 25.45 1.80
C HIS A 91 0.44 26.50 1.58
N GLU A 92 0.10 27.78 1.75
CA GLU A 92 1.06 28.90 1.76
C GLU A 92 1.95 28.77 3.02
N GLU A 93 3.00 27.95 2.97
CA GLU A 93 4.12 28.02 3.92
C GLU A 93 5.42 28.29 3.17
N GLY A 94 6.09 29.39 3.53
CA GLY A 94 7.51 29.61 3.22
C GLY A 94 7.94 30.98 2.67
N LYS A 95 7.03 31.90 2.30
CA LYS A 95 7.43 33.19 1.66
C LYS A 95 6.85 34.48 2.23
N GLN A 96 6.28 34.49 3.44
CA GLN A 96 5.89 35.76 4.07
C GLN A 96 7.05 36.51 4.75
N ASN A 97 8.24 35.91 4.87
CA ASN A 97 9.41 36.58 5.48
C ASN A 97 10.28 37.38 4.48
N ALA A 98 9.84 37.59 3.23
CA ALA A 98 10.64 38.32 2.22
C ALA A 98 10.00 39.65 1.73
N GLU A 99 8.79 40.02 2.19
CA GLU A 99 8.11 41.25 1.73
C GLU A 99 8.17 42.42 2.73
N GLN A 100 9.00 42.34 3.77
CA GLN A 100 9.34 43.50 4.61
C GLN A 100 10.80 43.90 4.38
N GLY A 101 11.10 44.51 3.23
CA GLY A 101 12.44 45.02 2.95
C GLY A 101 12.70 45.40 1.49
N GLY A 102 11.94 46.34 0.93
CA GLY A 102 12.27 46.94 -0.37
C GLY A 102 11.41 48.17 -0.64
N PRO A 103 11.96 49.25 -1.25
CA PRO A 103 11.21 50.49 -1.46
C PRO A 103 10.06 50.27 -2.44
N GLN A 104 8.89 50.82 -2.11
CA GLN A 104 7.76 50.93 -3.01
C GLN A 104 8.18 51.67 -4.30
N SER A 105 8.32 50.93 -5.40
CA SER A 105 8.42 51.53 -6.74
C SER A 105 7.03 51.67 -7.33
N SER A 106 6.75 52.87 -7.82
CA SER A 106 5.53 53.34 -8.47
C SER A 106 4.89 52.36 -9.46
N SER A 107 3.56 52.35 -9.40
CA SER A 107 2.61 51.85 -10.40
C SER A 107 3.09 52.06 -11.84
N HIS A 108 3.20 50.99 -12.63
CA HIS A 108 2.79 50.89 -14.06
C HIS A 108 3.38 49.67 -14.79
N ASP A 109 4.17 48.80 -14.15
CA ASP A 109 4.73 47.60 -14.81
C ASP A 109 4.05 46.31 -14.32
N ARG A 110 2.94 45.91 -14.98
CA ARG A 110 2.23 44.65 -14.72
C ARG A 110 2.89 43.49 -15.49
N THR A 111 4.14 43.16 -15.19
CA THR A 111 4.73 41.88 -15.62
C THR A 111 4.35 40.77 -14.62
N PRO A 112 3.96 39.57 -15.08
CA PRO A 112 3.52 38.49 -14.20
C PRO A 112 4.72 37.89 -13.45
N ARG A 113 5.06 38.42 -12.28
CA ARG A 113 5.94 37.73 -11.32
C ARG A 113 5.11 36.68 -10.59
N GLY A 114 5.47 35.40 -10.76
CA GLY A 114 4.69 34.22 -10.36
C GLY A 114 4.36 34.17 -8.87
N THR A 115 3.08 34.38 -8.54
CA THR A 115 2.53 34.40 -7.17
C THR A 115 2.28 33.00 -6.58
N GLY A 116 2.71 31.92 -7.24
CA GLY A 116 2.43 30.55 -6.79
C GLY A 116 0.97 30.10 -6.98
N ARG A 117 0.08 30.99 -7.43
CA ARG A 117 -1.36 30.76 -7.61
C ARG A 117 -1.69 30.41 -9.06
N PRO A 118 -2.70 29.57 -9.33
CA PRO A 118 -3.08 29.27 -10.70
C PRO A 118 -3.73 30.50 -11.37
N PRO A 119 -3.33 30.83 -12.60
CA PRO A 119 -3.87 31.95 -13.33
C PRO A 119 -5.26 31.65 -13.90
N VAL A 120 -6.14 32.64 -13.86
CA VAL A 120 -7.45 32.65 -14.52
C VAL A 120 -7.44 33.72 -15.61
N ILE A 121 -7.74 33.32 -16.84
CA ILE A 121 -7.93 34.21 -17.99
C ILE A 121 -9.43 34.37 -18.21
N ILE A 122 -9.91 35.61 -18.27
CA ILE A 122 -11.32 35.89 -18.62
C ILE A 122 -11.41 36.17 -20.12
N VAL A 123 -12.32 35.45 -20.78
CA VAL A 123 -12.61 35.58 -22.21
C VAL A 123 -14.10 35.89 -22.38
N LEU A 124 -14.39 37.04 -22.98
CA LEU A 124 -15.74 37.53 -23.24
C LEU A 124 -16.12 37.19 -24.70
N THR A 125 -17.28 36.58 -24.90
CA THR A 125 -17.78 36.14 -26.23
C THR A 125 -18.86 37.09 -26.75
N HIS A 126 -19.21 36.96 -28.04
CA HIS A 126 -20.19 37.81 -28.74
C HIS A 126 -19.73 39.25 -28.98
N LYS A 127 -18.43 39.44 -29.26
CA LYS A 127 -17.86 40.75 -29.61
C LYS A 127 -18.53 41.37 -30.84
N ASP A 128 -19.06 40.55 -31.75
CA ASP A 128 -19.81 40.95 -32.95
C ASP A 128 -21.12 41.69 -32.64
N LYS A 129 -21.67 41.52 -31.43
CA LYS A 129 -23.00 42.02 -31.03
C LYS A 129 -22.98 43.23 -30.11
N VAL A 130 -21.81 43.68 -29.67
CA VAL A 130 -21.66 44.72 -28.65
C VAL A 130 -20.66 45.77 -29.13
N SER A 131 -20.91 47.05 -28.83
CA SER A 131 -20.02 48.14 -29.24
C SER A 131 -18.65 48.05 -28.52
N PRO A 132 -17.54 48.51 -29.14
CA PRO A 132 -16.24 48.57 -28.48
C PRO A 132 -16.26 49.33 -27.14
N GLU A 133 -17.05 50.40 -27.04
CA GLU A 133 -17.20 51.20 -25.82
C GLU A 133 -17.87 50.39 -24.69
N ASP A 134 -18.92 49.64 -25.02
CA ASP A 134 -19.61 48.79 -24.05
C ASP A 134 -18.75 47.61 -23.59
N ILE A 135 -17.88 47.08 -24.47
CA ILE A 135 -16.92 46.03 -24.13
C ILE A 135 -15.92 46.52 -23.08
N GLU A 136 -15.32 47.71 -23.28
CA GLU A 136 -14.37 48.26 -22.30
C GLU A 136 -15.04 48.60 -20.98
N LYS A 137 -16.26 49.18 -21.02
CA LYS A 137 -17.06 49.42 -19.82
C LYS A 137 -17.32 48.12 -19.04
N TYR A 138 -17.64 47.03 -19.72
CA TYR A 138 -17.89 45.76 -19.05
C TYR A 138 -16.62 45.14 -18.45
N LYS A 139 -15.45 45.32 -19.10
CA LYS A 139 -14.17 44.93 -18.50
C LYS A 139 -13.89 45.71 -17.21
N GLU A 140 -14.17 47.02 -17.18
CA GLU A 140 -14.04 47.85 -15.97
C GLU A 140 -14.99 47.38 -14.86
N GLU A 141 -16.24 47.03 -15.21
CA GLU A 141 -17.22 46.47 -14.27
C GLU A 141 -16.71 45.16 -13.63
N ILE A 142 -16.16 44.25 -14.43
CA ILE A 142 -15.54 43.00 -13.95
C ILE A 142 -14.39 43.31 -13.00
N TRP A 143 -13.48 44.21 -13.37
CA TRP A 143 -12.36 44.58 -12.51
C TRP A 143 -12.82 45.17 -11.18
N SER A 144 -13.76 46.10 -11.21
CA SER A 144 -14.33 46.70 -10.00
C SER A 144 -15.02 45.66 -9.11
N HIS A 145 -15.66 44.65 -9.69
CA HIS A 145 -16.33 43.57 -8.93
C HIS A 145 -15.36 42.63 -8.22
N ILE A 146 -14.16 42.42 -8.78
CA ILE A 146 -13.19 41.44 -8.27
C ILE A 146 -12.00 42.05 -7.51
N GLU A 147 -11.77 43.36 -7.58
CA GLU A 147 -10.59 44.04 -7.03
C GLU A 147 -10.40 43.79 -5.53
N ASP A 148 -11.46 43.91 -4.74
CA ASP A 148 -11.44 43.69 -3.29
C ASP A 148 -11.53 42.20 -2.89
N LYS A 149 -11.76 41.31 -3.87
CA LYS A 149 -11.97 39.89 -3.61
C LYS A 149 -10.65 39.13 -3.65
N LYS A 150 -10.43 38.28 -2.64
CA LYS A 150 -9.26 37.40 -2.59
C LYS A 150 -9.16 36.49 -3.82
N ALA A 151 -10.28 36.03 -4.36
CA ALA A 151 -10.34 35.21 -5.58
C ALA A 151 -10.05 36.00 -6.86
N GLY A 152 -10.27 37.32 -6.86
CA GLY A 152 -9.90 38.21 -7.97
C GLY A 152 -8.38 38.25 -8.23
N LYS A 153 -7.55 37.98 -7.21
CA LYS A 153 -6.09 37.86 -7.34
C LYS A 153 -5.62 36.70 -8.23
N LEU A 154 -6.51 35.78 -8.60
CA LEU A 154 -6.22 34.73 -9.59
C LEU A 154 -6.31 35.25 -11.02
N VAL A 155 -7.08 36.31 -11.26
CA VAL A 155 -7.34 36.84 -12.60
C VAL A 155 -6.12 37.58 -13.12
N VAL A 156 -5.66 37.18 -14.30
CA VAL A 156 -4.52 37.82 -14.97
C VAL A 156 -4.91 39.20 -15.51
N PRO A 157 -3.96 40.14 -15.66
CA PRO A 157 -4.27 41.54 -15.96
C PRO A 157 -5.05 41.82 -17.26
N LYS A 158 -5.03 40.92 -18.24
CA LYS A 158 -5.66 41.13 -19.55
C LYS A 158 -6.96 40.31 -19.67
N ILE A 159 -8.08 41.01 -19.92
CA ILE A 159 -9.38 40.42 -20.28
C ILE A 159 -9.54 40.51 -21.80
N PHE A 160 -9.92 39.40 -22.43
CA PHE A 160 -10.08 39.31 -23.88
C PHE A 160 -11.54 39.35 -24.28
N ALA A 161 -11.84 39.90 -25.45
CA ALA A 161 -13.15 39.82 -26.09
C ALA A 161 -12.97 39.19 -27.49
N VAL A 162 -13.80 38.21 -27.83
CA VAL A 162 -13.71 37.44 -29.07
C VAL A 162 -15.02 37.41 -29.83
N ASP A 163 -14.93 37.50 -31.15
CA ASP A 163 -15.99 37.12 -32.07
C ASP A 163 -15.89 35.61 -32.33
N ASN A 164 -16.94 34.87 -31.96
CA ASN A 164 -17.02 33.42 -32.12
C ASN A 164 -17.73 32.99 -33.42
N THR A 165 -18.06 33.94 -34.30
CA THR A 165 -18.66 33.69 -35.62
C THR A 165 -17.65 33.73 -36.77
N THR A 166 -16.46 34.28 -36.53
CA THR A 166 -15.38 34.45 -37.51
C THR A 166 -14.03 34.03 -36.93
N GLU A 167 -12.99 33.93 -37.78
CA GLU A 167 -11.60 33.76 -37.33
C GLU A 167 -11.07 35.10 -36.77
N ASP A 168 -11.38 35.40 -35.51
CA ASP A 168 -10.94 36.61 -34.83
C ASP A 168 -9.46 36.52 -34.43
N SER A 169 -8.66 37.51 -34.85
CA SER A 169 -7.26 37.71 -34.43
C SER A 169 -7.05 37.71 -32.90
N ALA A 170 -8.08 38.05 -32.13
CA ALA A 170 -8.06 37.98 -30.66
C ALA A 170 -7.81 36.54 -30.14
N VAL A 171 -8.18 35.50 -30.89
CA VAL A 171 -7.88 34.10 -30.52
C VAL A 171 -6.38 33.80 -30.60
N ASP A 172 -5.69 34.37 -31.59
CA ASP A 172 -4.23 34.25 -31.70
C ASP A 172 -3.55 35.01 -30.56
N GLU A 173 -4.05 36.21 -30.21
CA GLU A 173 -3.56 36.94 -29.04
C GLU A 173 -3.74 36.17 -27.73
N ILE A 174 -4.89 35.51 -27.53
CA ILE A 174 -5.13 34.65 -26.36
C ILE A 174 -4.12 33.51 -26.34
N ARG A 175 -3.86 32.87 -27.50
CA ARG A 175 -2.90 31.76 -27.59
C ARG A 175 -1.50 32.18 -27.18
N ASP A 176 -1.04 33.35 -27.64
CA ASP A 176 0.27 33.88 -27.30
C ASP A 176 0.34 34.34 -25.84
N TYR A 177 -0.75 34.90 -25.31
CA TYR A 177 -0.84 35.27 -23.92
C TYR A 177 -0.85 34.06 -22.98
N ILE A 178 -1.55 32.97 -23.34
CA ILE A 178 -1.47 31.71 -22.58
C ILE A 178 -0.01 31.23 -22.52
N ARG A 179 0.72 31.24 -23.65
CA ARG A 179 2.14 30.87 -23.66
C ARG A 179 2.97 31.77 -22.76
N GLN A 180 2.71 33.08 -22.76
CA GLN A 180 3.39 34.04 -21.88
C GLN A 180 3.12 33.77 -20.40
N VAL A 181 1.85 33.56 -20.03
CA VAL A 181 1.44 33.26 -18.65
C VAL A 181 2.07 31.95 -18.19
N VAL A 182 1.98 30.90 -19.01
CA VAL A 182 2.53 29.58 -18.73
C VAL A 182 4.05 29.64 -18.50
N ARG A 183 4.79 30.40 -19.32
CA ARG A 183 6.24 30.63 -19.14
C ARG A 183 6.61 31.23 -17.78
N GLY A 184 5.70 31.99 -17.15
CA GLY A 184 5.91 32.63 -15.86
C GLY A 184 5.53 31.78 -14.64
N LEU A 185 5.00 30.57 -14.83
CA LEU A 185 4.58 29.69 -13.73
C LEU A 185 5.78 29.12 -12.97
N PRO A 186 5.72 29.00 -11.63
CA PRO A 186 6.87 28.61 -10.81
C PRO A 186 7.36 27.18 -11.03
N HIS A 187 6.48 26.30 -11.55
CA HIS A 187 6.82 24.91 -11.87
C HIS A 187 7.40 24.75 -13.29
N MET A 188 7.44 25.81 -14.10
CA MET A 188 8.06 25.74 -15.42
C MET A 188 9.58 25.81 -15.33
N GLY A 189 10.25 24.82 -15.94
CA GLY A 189 11.69 24.61 -15.79
C GLY A 189 12.07 23.71 -14.60
N GLU A 190 11.09 23.12 -13.89
CA GLU A 190 11.33 22.10 -12.86
C GLU A 190 12.13 20.92 -13.44
N LYS A 191 13.18 20.51 -12.74
CA LYS A 191 14.02 19.39 -13.14
C LYS A 191 13.31 18.08 -12.81
N ILE A 192 12.92 17.35 -13.85
CA ILE A 192 12.26 16.04 -13.72
C ILE A 192 13.23 14.90 -14.06
N PRO A 193 13.18 13.77 -13.34
CA PRO A 193 13.99 12.61 -13.66
C PRO A 193 13.64 12.05 -15.06
N ILE A 194 14.67 11.76 -15.86
CA ILE A 194 14.52 11.13 -17.19
C ILE A 194 13.66 9.85 -17.16
N PRO A 195 13.79 8.95 -16.15
CA PRO A 195 12.90 7.79 -16.00
C PRO A 195 11.40 8.11 -16.03
N TRP A 196 10.98 9.23 -15.42
CA TRP A 196 9.57 9.60 -15.32
C TRP A 196 9.00 9.95 -16.70
N LEU A 197 9.82 10.58 -17.54
CA LEU A 197 9.48 10.89 -18.93
C LEU A 197 9.35 9.65 -19.80
N HIS A 198 10.28 8.70 -19.65
CA HIS A 198 10.21 7.42 -20.38
C HIS A 198 8.97 6.62 -19.98
N LEU A 199 8.63 6.59 -18.69
CA LEU A 199 7.40 5.95 -18.22
C LEU A 199 6.17 6.62 -18.82
N ASN A 200 6.06 7.96 -18.78
CA ASN A 200 4.95 8.68 -19.40
C ASN A 200 4.82 8.36 -20.90
N SER A 201 5.95 8.27 -21.62
CA SER A 201 5.96 7.86 -23.03
C SER A 201 5.39 6.45 -23.25
N LYS A 202 5.80 5.47 -22.43
CA LYS A 202 5.26 4.10 -22.50
C LYS A 202 3.77 4.08 -22.16
N LEU A 203 3.34 4.87 -21.17
CA LEU A 203 1.92 5.00 -20.80
C LEU A 203 1.07 5.61 -21.93
N LYS A 204 1.61 6.58 -22.69
CA LYS A 204 0.94 7.10 -23.90
C LYS A 204 0.79 6.05 -25.00
N ILE A 205 1.76 5.16 -25.17
CA ILE A 205 1.64 4.04 -26.11
C ILE A 205 0.56 3.08 -25.60
N LYS A 206 0.61 2.73 -24.31
CA LYS A 206 -0.36 1.86 -23.63
C LYS A 206 -1.79 2.41 -23.70
N ARG A 207 -1.95 3.74 -23.71
CA ARG A 207 -3.24 4.44 -23.89
C ARG A 207 -3.98 4.01 -25.16
N LYS A 208 -3.28 3.55 -26.20
CA LYS A 208 -3.88 3.06 -27.46
C LYS A 208 -4.58 1.71 -27.29
N GLU A 209 -4.20 0.93 -26.28
CA GLU A 209 -4.81 -0.38 -25.98
C GLU A 209 -6.08 -0.23 -25.13
N GLY A 210 -6.21 0.85 -24.37
CA GLY A 210 -7.37 1.13 -23.53
C GLY A 210 -7.21 2.35 -22.63
N PRO A 211 -8.30 2.83 -22.02
CA PRO A 211 -8.29 4.04 -21.20
C PRO A 211 -7.89 3.80 -19.73
N PHE A 212 -7.86 2.55 -19.27
CA PHE A 212 -7.35 2.14 -17.96
C PHE A 212 -6.18 1.17 -18.11
N CYS A 213 -5.32 1.13 -17.11
CA CYS A 213 -4.23 0.15 -17.00
C CYS A 213 -4.06 -0.25 -15.55
N LYS A 214 -3.78 -1.53 -15.29
CA LYS A 214 -3.57 -1.98 -13.92
C LYS A 214 -2.24 -1.46 -13.37
N PHE A 215 -2.18 -1.09 -12.09
CA PHE A 215 -0.95 -0.61 -11.45
C PHE A 215 0.19 -1.61 -11.60
N ARG A 216 -0.10 -2.92 -11.53
CA ARG A 216 0.87 -3.99 -11.80
C ARG A 216 1.46 -3.95 -13.21
N GLU A 217 0.67 -3.56 -14.21
CA GLU A 217 1.13 -3.42 -15.60
C GLU A 217 1.96 -2.16 -15.78
N VAL A 218 1.54 -1.07 -15.15
CA VAL A 218 2.34 0.16 -15.08
C VAL A 218 3.68 -0.11 -14.37
N ALA A 219 3.70 -0.90 -13.29
CA ALA A 219 4.91 -1.30 -12.60
C ALA A 219 5.82 -2.18 -13.49
N LYS A 220 5.25 -3.07 -14.30
CA LYS A 220 6.02 -3.82 -15.31
C LYS A 220 6.67 -2.89 -16.35
N LEU A 221 5.93 -1.89 -16.83
CA LEU A 221 6.48 -0.88 -17.75
C LEU A 221 7.57 -0.04 -17.06
N ALA A 222 7.39 0.29 -15.78
CA ALA A 222 8.34 1.08 -15.00
C ALA A 222 9.66 0.34 -14.71
N ARG A 223 9.63 -1.00 -14.64
CA ARG A 223 10.80 -1.87 -14.48
C ARG A 223 11.57 -2.15 -15.78
N ASP A 224 11.10 -1.64 -16.92
CA ASP A 224 11.85 -1.67 -18.18
C ASP A 224 13.27 -1.10 -17.95
N PRO A 225 14.35 -1.76 -18.44
CA PRO A 225 15.73 -1.31 -18.22
C PRO A 225 15.99 0.15 -18.62
N ASP A 226 15.22 0.68 -19.57
CA ASP A 226 15.32 2.08 -20.01
C ASP A 226 14.68 3.08 -19.01
N ILE A 227 13.83 2.60 -18.10
CA ILE A 227 13.13 3.40 -17.06
C ILE A 227 13.72 3.15 -15.67
N ASN A 228 13.89 1.88 -15.28
CA ASN A 228 14.52 1.45 -14.02
C ASN A 228 13.87 2.03 -12.73
N ILE A 229 12.55 2.15 -12.69
CA ILE A 229 11.79 2.45 -11.47
C ILE A 229 11.31 1.12 -10.88
N THR A 230 12.00 0.63 -9.84
CA THR A 230 11.75 -0.70 -9.25
C THR A 230 10.88 -0.65 -7.99
N ASP A 231 10.86 0.48 -7.29
CA ASP A 231 10.13 0.65 -6.05
C ASP A 231 8.72 1.25 -6.29
N GLU A 232 7.71 0.67 -5.66
CA GLU A 232 6.33 1.09 -5.88
C GLU A 232 5.99 2.44 -5.26
N HIS A 233 6.71 2.88 -4.22
CA HIS A 233 6.54 4.19 -3.62
C HIS A 233 6.94 5.29 -4.60
N THR A 234 8.12 5.20 -5.22
CA THR A 234 8.54 6.13 -6.28
C THR A 234 7.60 6.04 -7.47
N LEU A 235 7.14 4.84 -7.85
CA LEU A 235 6.15 4.70 -8.92
C LEU A 235 4.84 5.46 -8.59
N ALA A 236 4.34 5.34 -7.37
CA ALA A 236 3.18 6.07 -6.91
C ALA A 236 3.44 7.59 -6.96
N LEU A 237 4.60 8.07 -6.50
CA LEU A 237 5.00 9.48 -6.63
C LEU A 237 5.03 9.95 -8.09
N VAL A 238 5.55 9.13 -9.01
CA VAL A 238 5.58 9.46 -10.46
C VAL A 238 4.15 9.56 -10.99
N LEU A 239 3.28 8.61 -10.65
CA LEU A 239 1.89 8.62 -11.11
C LEU A 239 1.08 9.76 -10.49
N THR A 240 1.34 10.14 -9.24
CA THR A 240 0.77 11.34 -8.61
C THR A 240 1.26 12.60 -9.33
N PHE A 241 2.54 12.69 -9.67
CA PHE A 241 3.06 13.81 -10.47
C PHE A 241 2.41 13.89 -11.86
N LEU A 242 2.22 12.75 -12.53
CA LEU A 242 1.51 12.68 -13.81
C LEU A 242 0.01 13.00 -13.67
N HIS A 243 -0.59 12.67 -12.52
CA HIS A 243 -1.94 13.06 -12.17
C HIS A 243 -2.08 14.57 -12.02
N ASP A 244 -1.19 15.22 -11.27
CA ASP A 244 -1.19 16.68 -11.08
C ASP A 244 -1.00 17.46 -12.39
N ARG A 245 -0.30 16.85 -13.36
CA ARG A 245 -0.14 17.37 -14.73
C ARG A 245 -1.34 17.13 -15.64
N GLY A 246 -2.28 16.26 -15.25
CA GLY A 246 -3.38 15.81 -16.09
C GLY A 246 -2.98 14.80 -17.17
N ASP A 247 -1.79 14.19 -17.08
CA ASP A 247 -1.38 13.14 -18.02
C ASP A 247 -2.13 11.81 -17.74
N VAL A 248 -2.44 11.52 -16.47
CA VAL A 248 -3.22 10.35 -16.01
C VAL A 248 -4.16 10.73 -14.87
N ILE A 249 -5.02 9.82 -14.42
CA ILE A 249 -5.68 9.91 -13.10
C ILE A 249 -5.27 8.70 -12.26
N PHE A 250 -4.71 8.97 -11.08
CA PHE A 250 -4.19 7.96 -10.15
C PHE A 250 -4.48 8.36 -8.71
N PHE A 251 -4.93 7.40 -7.91
CA PHE A 251 -5.19 7.58 -6.48
C PHE A 251 -4.39 6.56 -5.69
N ASP A 252 -3.41 7.01 -4.90
CA ASP A 252 -2.60 6.12 -4.06
C ASP A 252 -3.34 5.72 -2.77
N GLU A 253 -4.42 4.96 -2.94
CA GLU A 253 -5.22 4.42 -1.84
C GLU A 253 -5.53 2.94 -2.06
N PRO A 254 -5.60 2.11 -0.99
CA PRO A 254 -5.72 0.65 -1.13
C PRO A 254 -6.86 0.16 -2.03
N SER A 255 -8.00 0.86 -2.05
CA SER A 255 -9.19 0.48 -2.84
C SER A 255 -9.17 0.96 -4.30
N LEU A 256 -8.30 1.90 -4.67
CA LEU A 256 -8.28 2.53 -5.99
C LEU A 256 -6.91 2.47 -6.69
N ARG A 257 -5.84 2.16 -5.95
CA ARG A 257 -4.47 2.16 -6.44
C ARG A 257 -4.27 1.22 -7.63
N ASP A 258 -5.00 0.12 -7.70
CA ASP A 258 -4.81 -0.91 -8.72
C ASP A 258 -5.25 -0.48 -10.13
N ASP A 259 -6.07 0.55 -10.29
CA ASP A 259 -6.56 1.01 -11.60
C ASP A 259 -6.07 2.43 -11.91
N VAL A 260 -5.13 2.54 -12.86
CA VAL A 260 -4.58 3.80 -13.35
C VAL A 260 -5.35 4.24 -14.58
N THR A 261 -5.95 5.43 -14.52
CA THR A 261 -6.69 6.00 -15.67
C THR A 261 -5.72 6.68 -16.61
N LEU A 262 -5.49 6.10 -17.77
CA LEU A 262 -4.62 6.66 -18.80
C LEU A 262 -5.32 7.74 -19.64
N GLN A 263 -6.65 7.72 -19.71
CA GLN A 263 -7.46 8.71 -20.44
C GLN A 263 -8.45 9.40 -19.50
N PRO A 264 -8.07 10.56 -18.93
CA PRO A 264 -8.94 11.29 -18.00
C PRO A 264 -10.33 11.66 -18.53
N GLN A 265 -10.43 11.96 -19.83
CA GLN A 265 -11.71 12.30 -20.49
C GLN A 265 -12.74 11.17 -20.37
N VAL A 266 -12.30 9.90 -20.45
CA VAL A 266 -13.21 8.75 -20.31
C VAL A 266 -13.84 8.73 -18.92
N LEU A 267 -13.10 9.12 -17.88
CA LEU A 267 -13.66 9.18 -16.53
C LEU A 267 -14.77 10.25 -16.42
N ILE A 268 -14.58 11.41 -17.06
CA ILE A 268 -15.61 12.46 -17.15
C ILE A 268 -16.86 11.92 -17.86
N ASP A 269 -16.66 11.18 -18.95
CA ASP A 269 -17.76 10.63 -19.74
C ASP A 269 -18.52 9.53 -18.97
N VAL A 270 -17.84 8.75 -18.13
CA VAL A 270 -18.49 7.82 -17.18
C VAL A 270 -19.29 8.57 -16.14
N PHE A 271 -18.73 9.58 -15.49
CA PHE A 271 -19.47 10.36 -14.50
C PHE A 271 -20.71 11.01 -15.11
N LYS A 272 -20.61 11.53 -16.34
CA LYS A 272 -21.72 12.07 -17.13
C LYS A 272 -22.90 11.10 -17.25
N THR A 273 -22.67 9.78 -17.40
CA THR A 273 -23.79 8.83 -17.57
C THR A 273 -24.71 8.76 -16.36
N ILE A 274 -24.22 9.15 -15.18
CA ILE A 274 -24.96 9.06 -13.93
C ILE A 274 -25.36 10.45 -13.42
N ILE A 275 -24.49 11.45 -13.52
CA ILE A 275 -24.76 12.77 -12.92
C ILE A 275 -25.59 13.70 -13.83
N THR A 276 -25.71 13.44 -15.13
CA THR A 276 -26.44 14.34 -16.06
C THR A 276 -27.85 13.87 -16.34
N VAL A 277 -28.82 14.76 -16.20
CA VAL A 277 -30.22 14.46 -16.53
C VAL A 277 -30.39 14.47 -18.06
N PRO A 278 -30.98 13.40 -18.64
CA PRO A 278 -30.94 13.13 -20.06
C PRO A 278 -32.09 13.82 -20.80
N GLN A 279 -31.84 15.04 -21.30
CA GLN A 279 -32.71 15.62 -22.33
C GLN A 279 -32.54 14.91 -23.71
N TYR A 280 -31.63 13.93 -23.82
CA TYR A 280 -31.30 13.22 -25.07
C TYR A 280 -31.38 11.68 -25.03
N GLN A 281 -31.79 11.04 -23.92
CA GLN A 281 -31.92 9.58 -23.90
C GLN A 281 -33.25 9.13 -24.54
N GLN A 282 -33.15 8.74 -25.81
CA GLN A 282 -34.27 8.30 -26.65
C GLN A 282 -35.01 7.08 -26.05
N ASN A 283 -34.34 6.29 -25.20
CA ASN A 283 -34.88 5.05 -24.61
C ASN A 283 -35.88 5.24 -23.46
N ARG A 284 -36.06 6.46 -22.92
CA ARG A 284 -37.11 6.75 -21.91
C ARG A 284 -38.52 6.48 -22.42
N LYS A 285 -38.72 6.58 -23.73
CA LYS A 285 -40.04 6.42 -24.37
C LYS A 285 -40.34 4.98 -24.79
N THR A 286 -39.34 4.09 -24.80
CA THR A 286 -39.45 2.74 -25.36
C THR A 286 -39.52 1.62 -24.31
N ASP A 287 -38.93 1.78 -23.11
CA ASP A 287 -39.01 0.80 -22.00
C ASP A 287 -39.68 1.40 -20.74
N PRO A 288 -40.91 0.96 -20.37
CA PRO A 288 -41.61 1.42 -19.17
C PRO A 288 -40.90 1.11 -17.84
N LYS A 289 -40.14 0.02 -17.72
CA LYS A 289 -39.37 -0.33 -16.51
C LYS A 289 -38.21 0.65 -16.35
N MET A 290 -37.46 0.89 -17.43
CA MET A 290 -36.38 1.88 -17.47
C MET A 290 -36.89 3.29 -17.15
N GLY A 291 -38.06 3.66 -17.67
CA GLY A 291 -38.71 4.94 -17.37
C GLY A 291 -39.05 5.12 -15.89
N LYS A 292 -39.46 4.06 -15.17
CA LYS A 292 -39.68 4.10 -13.72
C LYS A 292 -38.38 4.28 -12.93
N MET A 293 -37.32 3.56 -13.29
CA MET A 293 -36.00 3.68 -12.65
C MET A 293 -35.40 5.08 -12.84
N TRP A 294 -35.52 5.67 -14.03
CA TRP A 294 -35.13 7.06 -14.28
C TRP A 294 -35.88 8.05 -13.39
N LYS A 295 -37.22 7.94 -13.30
CA LYS A 295 -38.02 8.81 -12.43
C LYS A 295 -37.62 8.69 -10.96
N LYS A 296 -37.29 7.48 -10.50
CA LYS A 296 -36.83 7.23 -9.14
C LYS A 296 -35.47 7.88 -8.87
N LEU A 297 -34.53 7.77 -9.80
CA LEU A 297 -33.24 8.45 -9.72
C LEU A 297 -33.38 9.98 -9.70
N GLU A 298 -34.27 10.54 -10.52
CA GLU A 298 -34.52 11.99 -10.59
C GLU A 298 -35.21 12.55 -9.34
N LYS A 299 -36.22 11.86 -8.82
CA LYS A 299 -37.02 12.36 -7.70
C LYS A 299 -36.40 12.07 -6.35
N GLU A 300 -35.86 10.86 -6.19
CA GLU A 300 -35.41 10.33 -4.89
C GLU A 300 -33.89 10.20 -4.81
N GLY A 301 -33.16 10.41 -5.91
CA GLY A 301 -31.70 10.18 -5.96
C GLY A 301 -31.32 8.70 -5.87
N VAL A 302 -32.25 7.77 -6.14
CA VAL A 302 -32.05 6.33 -5.94
C VAL A 302 -31.58 5.65 -7.23
N LEU A 303 -30.37 5.09 -7.21
CA LEU A 303 -29.75 4.32 -8.29
C LEU A 303 -29.59 2.87 -7.83
N SER A 304 -30.24 1.91 -8.50
CA SER A 304 -30.02 0.49 -8.18
C SER A 304 -28.86 -0.10 -9.00
N ASP A 305 -28.24 -1.17 -8.51
CA ASP A 305 -27.15 -1.83 -9.23
C ASP A 305 -27.62 -2.44 -10.57
N GLU A 306 -28.85 -2.94 -10.65
CA GLU A 306 -29.46 -3.39 -11.92
C GLU A 306 -29.52 -2.22 -12.91
N PHE A 307 -29.97 -1.05 -12.45
CA PHE A 307 -30.13 0.14 -13.29
C PHE A 307 -28.78 0.68 -13.76
N LEU A 308 -27.79 0.75 -12.87
CA LEU A 308 -26.41 1.13 -13.22
C LEU A 308 -25.82 0.22 -14.31
N THR A 309 -26.03 -1.09 -14.19
CA THR A 309 -25.58 -2.08 -15.18
C THR A 309 -26.16 -1.78 -16.55
N ARG A 310 -27.48 -1.53 -16.63
CA ARG A 310 -28.17 -1.22 -17.88
C ARG A 310 -27.67 0.07 -18.53
N ILE A 311 -27.43 1.12 -17.73
CA ILE A 311 -26.89 2.41 -18.21
C ILE A 311 -25.51 2.21 -18.84
N TRP A 312 -24.63 1.48 -18.16
CA TRP A 312 -23.26 1.24 -18.65
C TRP A 312 -23.20 0.24 -19.81
N GLU A 313 -24.07 -0.75 -19.87
CA GLU A 313 -24.24 -1.61 -21.05
C GLU A 313 -24.61 -0.80 -22.30
N GLU A 314 -25.52 0.16 -22.16
CA GLU A 314 -25.90 1.04 -23.28
C GLU A 314 -24.78 1.97 -23.68
N LYS A 315 -24.07 2.54 -22.70
CA LYS A 315 -22.95 3.43 -22.97
C LYS A 315 -21.77 2.71 -23.62
N ASP A 316 -21.48 1.48 -23.23
CA ASP A 316 -20.48 0.64 -23.90
C ASP A 316 -20.82 0.47 -25.39
N ARG A 317 -22.09 0.18 -25.73
CA ARG A 317 -22.57 0.09 -27.13
C ARG A 317 -22.43 1.41 -27.90
N GLU A 318 -22.56 2.56 -27.22
CA GLU A 318 -22.33 3.87 -27.84
C GLU A 318 -20.85 4.16 -28.04
N LEU A 319 -20.01 3.88 -27.05
CA LEU A 319 -18.57 4.09 -27.09
C LEU A 319 -17.88 3.18 -28.12
N GLU A 320 -18.48 2.05 -28.48
CA GLU A 320 -18.04 1.19 -29.60
C GLU A 320 -18.22 1.83 -30.99
N LYS A 321 -19.12 2.82 -31.15
CA LYS A 321 -19.40 3.48 -32.44
C LYS A 321 -18.30 4.47 -32.89
N PRO A 322 -17.68 5.31 -32.03
CA PRO A 322 -16.57 6.19 -32.41
C PRO A 322 -15.29 5.47 -32.88
N PHE A 323 -15.04 4.23 -32.43
CA PHE A 323 -13.89 3.43 -32.88
C PHE A 323 -14.01 2.96 -34.35
N LEU A 324 -15.12 3.27 -35.03
CA LEU A 324 -15.34 3.00 -36.46
C LEU A 324 -14.54 3.93 -37.41
N MET A 325 -13.86 4.96 -36.93
CA MET A 325 -13.21 5.98 -37.77
C MET A 325 -11.67 5.96 -37.68
N TYR A 326 -11.05 4.78 -37.65
CA TYR A 326 -9.61 4.68 -37.96
C TYR A 326 -9.40 4.69 -39.48
N PRO A 327 -8.48 5.53 -40.02
CA PRO A 327 -8.17 5.57 -41.45
C PRO A 327 -7.79 4.21 -42.04
N ASP A 328 -7.22 3.32 -41.23
CA ASP A 328 -6.80 1.98 -41.65
C ASP A 328 -7.98 1.04 -41.90
N VAL A 329 -9.08 1.20 -41.15
CA VAL A 329 -10.32 0.44 -41.39
C VAL A 329 -11.02 0.95 -42.62
N LEU A 330 -11.04 2.27 -42.85
CA LEU A 330 -11.53 2.89 -44.08
C LEU A 330 -10.75 2.41 -45.31
N LYS A 331 -9.42 2.36 -45.25
CA LYS A 331 -8.57 1.80 -46.33
C LYS A 331 -8.81 0.31 -46.57
N MET A 332 -9.04 -0.46 -45.51
CA MET A 332 -9.37 -1.88 -45.63
C MET A 332 -10.76 -2.09 -46.24
N PHE A 333 -11.72 -1.20 -45.91
CA PHE A 333 -13.07 -1.17 -46.48
C PHE A 333 -13.04 -0.76 -47.96
N GLU A 334 -12.26 0.26 -48.31
CA GLU A 334 -12.02 0.72 -49.68
C GLU A 334 -11.36 -0.37 -50.52
N SER A 335 -10.30 -1.02 -50.02
CA SER A 335 -9.62 -2.11 -50.72
C SER A 335 -10.51 -3.34 -50.98
N TRP A 336 -11.45 -3.64 -50.09
CA TRP A 336 -12.42 -4.74 -50.27
C TRP A 336 -13.59 -4.37 -51.17
N LEU A 337 -14.06 -3.11 -51.11
CA LEU A 337 -15.05 -2.58 -52.05
C LEU A 337 -14.49 -2.50 -53.47
N GLU A 338 -13.20 -2.17 -53.62
CA GLU A 338 -12.48 -2.18 -54.91
C GLU A 338 -12.33 -3.59 -55.50
N GLN A 339 -12.26 -4.65 -54.68
CA GLN A 339 -12.12 -6.03 -55.14
C GLN A 339 -13.46 -6.72 -55.47
N GLU A 340 -14.51 -6.48 -54.68
CA GLU A 340 -15.77 -7.22 -54.79
C GLU A 340 -16.92 -6.39 -55.41
N GLY A 341 -16.79 -5.07 -55.49
CA GLY A 341 -17.71 -4.17 -56.20
C GLY A 341 -19.15 -4.08 -55.65
N VAL A 342 -19.51 -4.86 -54.61
CA VAL A 342 -20.87 -4.91 -54.05
C VAL A 342 -20.83 -5.03 -52.52
N LEU A 343 -21.48 -4.09 -51.84
CA LEU A 343 -21.69 -4.12 -50.39
C LEU A 343 -22.83 -5.09 -50.05
N SER A 344 -22.53 -6.37 -49.80
CA SER A 344 -23.54 -7.40 -49.46
C SER A 344 -23.73 -7.61 -47.95
N ASN A 345 -24.93 -8.01 -47.51
CA ASN A 345 -25.20 -8.33 -46.10
C ASN A 345 -24.29 -9.45 -45.56
N ASN A 346 -23.89 -10.42 -46.39
CA ASN A 346 -22.95 -11.47 -45.97
C ASN A 346 -21.52 -10.95 -45.73
N LEU A 347 -21.09 -9.93 -46.48
CA LEU A 347 -19.82 -9.25 -46.26
C LEU A 347 -19.85 -8.47 -44.93
N LEU A 348 -20.94 -7.76 -44.67
CA LEU A 348 -21.17 -7.06 -43.40
C LEU A 348 -21.20 -8.03 -42.21
N THR A 349 -21.87 -9.18 -42.34
CA THR A 349 -21.91 -10.22 -41.30
C THR A 349 -20.53 -10.80 -41.02
N ARG A 350 -19.72 -11.11 -42.06
CA ARG A 350 -18.34 -11.61 -41.88
C ARG A 350 -17.40 -10.59 -41.25
N ILE A 351 -17.55 -9.30 -41.59
CA ILE A 351 -16.82 -8.19 -40.96
C ILE A 351 -17.19 -8.09 -39.47
N TRP A 352 -18.47 -8.26 -39.15
CA TRP A 352 -18.95 -8.26 -37.77
C TRP A 352 -18.49 -9.51 -37.00
N GLU A 353 -18.57 -10.71 -37.56
CA GLU A 353 -18.17 -11.97 -36.91
C GLU A 353 -16.67 -12.04 -36.58
N LYS A 354 -15.80 -11.60 -37.50
CA LYS A 354 -14.35 -11.51 -37.23
C LYS A 354 -14.00 -10.50 -36.13
N ARG A 355 -14.80 -9.42 -35.99
CA ARG A 355 -14.62 -8.38 -34.97
C ARG A 355 -15.16 -8.80 -33.61
N SER A 356 -16.29 -9.50 -33.57
CA SER A 356 -16.89 -10.07 -32.35
C SER A 356 -15.97 -11.06 -31.65
N HIS A 357 -15.14 -11.79 -32.40
CA HIS A 357 -14.11 -12.69 -31.82
C HIS A 357 -12.88 -11.96 -31.26
N GLN A 358 -12.66 -10.68 -31.58
CA GLN A 358 -11.55 -9.86 -31.06
C GLN A 358 -11.93 -8.96 -29.87
N LEU A 359 -13.23 -8.76 -29.61
CA LEU A 359 -13.71 -7.92 -28.50
C LEU A 359 -13.96 -8.79 -27.25
N GLN A 360 -13.10 -8.64 -26.23
CA GLN A 360 -13.41 -9.05 -24.85
C GLN A 360 -14.60 -8.23 -24.31
N LYS A 361 -15.20 -8.66 -23.18
CA LYS A 361 -16.40 -8.10 -22.54
C LYS A 361 -16.52 -6.55 -22.59
N PRO A 362 -17.74 -5.98 -22.52
CA PRO A 362 -17.98 -4.54 -22.50
C PRO A 362 -17.13 -3.81 -21.45
N PHE A 363 -16.51 -2.71 -21.85
CA PHE A 363 -15.44 -2.00 -21.14
C PHE A 363 -15.87 -1.46 -19.76
N LEU A 364 -16.99 -0.75 -19.66
CA LEU A 364 -17.47 -0.20 -18.39
C LEU A 364 -17.89 -1.32 -17.44
N LEU A 365 -18.46 -2.40 -17.96
CA LEU A 365 -18.82 -3.56 -17.15
C LEU A 365 -17.61 -4.31 -16.60
N GLN A 366 -16.52 -4.41 -17.37
CA GLN A 366 -15.26 -5.00 -16.89
C GLN A 366 -14.68 -4.23 -15.69
N HIS A 367 -14.80 -2.89 -15.70
CA HIS A 367 -14.28 -2.01 -14.65
C HIS A 367 -15.35 -1.54 -13.64
N LYS A 368 -16.55 -2.12 -13.66
CA LYS A 368 -17.72 -1.68 -12.87
C LYS A 368 -17.41 -1.52 -11.38
N SER A 369 -16.69 -2.49 -10.79
CA SER A 369 -16.35 -2.47 -9.36
C SER A 369 -15.43 -1.31 -8.99
N PHE A 370 -14.43 -1.02 -9.85
CA PHE A 370 -13.52 0.12 -9.67
C PHE A 370 -14.27 1.44 -9.83
N LEU A 371 -15.07 1.59 -10.90
CA LEU A 371 -15.82 2.81 -11.17
C LEU A 371 -16.84 3.11 -10.06
N LYS A 372 -17.52 2.08 -9.55
CA LYS A 372 -18.40 2.18 -8.37
C LYS A 372 -17.62 2.65 -7.14
N ALA A 373 -16.51 2.00 -6.79
CA ALA A 373 -15.68 2.37 -5.65
C ALA A 373 -15.14 3.81 -5.77
N LEU A 374 -14.78 4.23 -6.98
CA LEU A 374 -14.31 5.56 -7.28
C LEU A 374 -15.40 6.62 -7.09
N MET A 375 -16.61 6.36 -7.60
CA MET A 375 -17.77 7.23 -7.41
C MET A 375 -18.23 7.31 -5.95
N GLU A 376 -18.17 6.20 -5.21
CA GLU A 376 -18.44 6.16 -3.77
C GLU A 376 -17.44 7.00 -3.00
N LYS A 377 -16.15 6.88 -3.34
CA LYS A 377 -15.11 7.70 -2.72
C LYS A 377 -15.37 9.18 -2.93
N PHE A 378 -15.73 9.61 -4.14
CA PHE A 378 -16.04 11.01 -4.41
C PHE A 378 -17.40 11.49 -3.88
N TYR A 379 -18.15 10.62 -3.20
CA TYR A 379 -19.54 10.85 -2.77
C TYR A 379 -20.45 11.29 -3.94
N LEU A 380 -20.12 10.86 -5.17
CA LEU A 380 -21.03 10.99 -6.31
C LEU A 380 -22.20 10.01 -6.15
N ILE A 381 -21.91 8.86 -5.57
CA ILE A 381 -22.89 7.89 -5.08
C ILE A 381 -22.54 7.50 -3.64
N CYS A 382 -23.48 6.97 -2.87
CA CYS A 382 -23.18 6.25 -1.63
C CYS A 382 -24.12 5.06 -1.46
N ASN A 383 -23.61 3.95 -0.93
CA ASN A 383 -24.45 2.78 -0.67
C ASN A 383 -25.54 3.13 0.37
N ALA A 384 -26.80 2.92 -0.01
CA ALA A 384 -28.00 3.25 0.74
C ALA A 384 -28.88 2.02 1.02
N THR A 385 -28.32 0.81 0.86
CA THR A 385 -29.02 -0.46 1.05
C THR A 385 -29.46 -0.61 2.52
N SER A 386 -30.76 -0.82 2.75
CA SER A 386 -31.33 -0.95 4.10
C SER A 386 -30.82 -2.21 4.81
N VAL A 387 -30.66 -2.14 6.13
CA VAL A 387 -30.33 -3.28 6.99
C VAL A 387 -31.63 -3.76 7.62
N GLY A 388 -32.39 -4.56 6.90
CA GLY A 388 -33.68 -5.10 7.38
C GLY A 388 -33.52 -6.35 8.26
N ASP A 389 -34.53 -6.63 9.09
CA ASP A 389 -34.64 -7.88 9.84
C ASP A 389 -34.92 -9.08 8.91
N ALA A 390 -33.88 -9.89 8.71
CA ALA A 390 -33.73 -11.32 8.33
C ALA A 390 -34.81 -12.15 7.59
N ASN A 391 -36.06 -11.73 7.43
CA ASN A 391 -37.10 -12.60 6.88
C ASN A 391 -37.26 -12.52 5.34
N ASP A 392 -36.69 -11.53 4.66
CA ASP A 392 -36.88 -11.34 3.20
C ASP A 392 -35.58 -10.96 2.44
N GLU A 393 -34.46 -11.66 2.69
CA GLU A 393 -33.18 -11.40 1.97
C GLU A 393 -32.85 -12.43 0.86
N ALA A 394 -33.85 -13.08 0.27
CA ALA A 394 -33.65 -13.65 -1.07
C ALA A 394 -33.76 -12.50 -2.09
N GLN A 395 -32.61 -12.01 -2.58
CA GLN A 395 -32.47 -10.96 -3.62
C GLN A 395 -32.76 -9.50 -3.20
N GLN A 396 -32.16 -9.00 -2.10
CA GLN A 396 -32.14 -7.55 -1.92
C GLN A 396 -31.14 -6.90 -2.90
N GLU A 397 -31.68 -6.17 -3.87
CA GLU A 397 -30.94 -5.38 -4.85
C GLU A 397 -30.08 -4.32 -4.14
N GLU A 398 -28.79 -4.19 -4.48
CA GLU A 398 -27.95 -3.11 -3.95
C GLU A 398 -28.46 -1.75 -4.46
N ILE A 399 -28.61 -0.81 -3.54
CA ILE A 399 -29.12 0.54 -3.83
C ILE A 399 -28.07 1.58 -3.46
N TYR A 400 -27.90 2.57 -4.34
CA TYR A 400 -27.07 3.74 -4.17
C TYR A 400 -27.92 5.00 -4.12
N PHE A 401 -27.46 5.96 -3.33
CA PHE A 401 -27.97 7.31 -3.28
C PHE A 401 -27.05 8.25 -4.07
N VAL A 402 -27.62 9.11 -4.90
CA VAL A 402 -26.93 10.04 -5.82
C VAL A 402 -27.36 11.47 -5.47
N PRO A 403 -26.67 12.15 -4.52
CA PRO A 403 -27.13 13.43 -3.99
C PRO A 403 -27.19 14.53 -5.05
N ALA A 404 -26.28 14.47 -6.03
CA ALA A 404 -26.20 15.47 -7.09
C ALA A 404 -27.46 15.51 -7.98
N LEU A 405 -28.33 14.49 -7.97
CA LEU A 405 -29.51 14.42 -8.84
C LEU A 405 -30.84 14.74 -8.15
N LEU A 406 -30.82 15.08 -6.86
CA LEU A 406 -32.05 15.34 -6.10
C LEU A 406 -32.92 16.44 -6.71
N SER A 407 -34.25 16.27 -6.54
CA SER A 407 -35.22 17.31 -6.87
C SER A 407 -35.06 18.55 -5.98
N CYS A 408 -35.42 19.70 -6.54
CA CYS A 408 -35.54 20.98 -5.82
C CYS A 408 -36.95 21.25 -5.28
N GLU A 409 -37.94 20.43 -5.65
CA GLU A 409 -39.29 20.51 -5.07
C GLU A 409 -39.23 20.06 -3.61
N ARG A 410 -39.13 21.06 -2.71
CA ARG A 410 -39.11 20.87 -1.26
C ARG A 410 -40.52 20.56 -0.77
N ASP A 411 -40.70 19.40 -0.13
CA ASP A 411 -41.92 19.11 0.62
C ASP A 411 -41.74 19.47 2.10
N ASN A 412 -42.35 20.60 2.49
CA ASN A 412 -42.26 21.10 3.86
C ASN A 412 -42.91 20.17 4.89
N ALA A 413 -43.98 19.45 4.54
CA ALA A 413 -44.66 18.56 5.48
C ALA A 413 -43.78 17.35 5.86
N TRP A 414 -42.93 16.91 4.94
CA TRP A 414 -41.99 15.81 5.19
C TRP A 414 -40.72 16.26 5.93
N LEU A 415 -40.28 17.49 5.70
CA LEU A 415 -39.15 18.09 6.43
C LEU A 415 -39.53 18.56 7.84
N TYR A 416 -40.77 19.03 8.03
CA TYR A 416 -41.26 19.56 9.30
C TYR A 416 -42.62 18.91 9.60
N PRO A 417 -42.62 17.72 10.22
CA PRO A 417 -43.86 17.08 10.63
C PRO A 417 -44.66 17.96 11.61
N ASP A 418 -45.96 18.10 11.40
CA ASP A 418 -46.85 18.99 12.19
C ASP A 418 -46.85 18.70 13.70
N ASN A 419 -46.45 17.49 14.10
CA ASN A 419 -46.38 17.05 15.49
C ASN A 419 -45.04 17.31 16.18
N MET A 420 -44.12 18.04 15.55
CA MET A 420 -42.80 18.36 16.10
C MET A 420 -42.61 19.86 16.34
N TYR A 421 -42.10 20.21 17.51
CA TYR A 421 -41.64 21.54 17.86
C TYR A 421 -40.26 21.80 17.26
N ILE A 422 -40.08 22.97 16.64
CA ILE A 422 -38.79 23.43 16.14
C ILE A 422 -38.05 24.17 17.26
N CYS A 423 -36.77 23.86 17.46
CA CYS A 423 -35.92 24.58 18.39
C CYS A 423 -35.84 26.06 18.00
N PRO A 424 -36.18 27.01 18.91
CA PRO A 424 -36.21 28.44 18.57
C PRO A 424 -34.86 29.00 18.10
N GLU A 425 -33.77 28.37 18.50
CA GLU A 425 -32.41 28.83 18.23
C GLU A 425 -31.67 27.80 17.36
N SER A 426 -31.27 28.22 16.16
CA SER A 426 -30.59 27.38 15.18
C SER A 426 -29.07 27.50 15.28
N LEU A 427 -28.36 26.44 14.91
CA LEU A 427 -26.90 26.44 14.74
C LEU A 427 -26.57 26.77 13.27
N TYR A 428 -25.55 27.60 13.04
CA TYR A 428 -25.11 27.99 11.71
C TYR A 428 -23.64 27.64 11.48
N PHE A 429 -23.30 27.19 10.27
CA PHE A 429 -21.92 27.10 9.77
C PHE A 429 -21.75 28.12 8.65
N GLU A 430 -21.11 29.26 8.94
CA GLU A 430 -20.89 30.36 8.00
C GLU A 430 -19.54 30.17 7.28
N PHE A 431 -19.55 30.08 5.95
CA PHE A 431 -18.33 29.86 5.19
C PHE A 431 -17.62 31.17 4.84
N SER A 432 -16.30 31.17 5.01
CA SER A 432 -15.45 32.31 4.68
C SER A 432 -15.53 32.68 3.20
N ASP A 433 -15.23 33.95 2.91
CA ASP A 433 -15.27 34.51 1.56
C ASP A 433 -16.65 34.35 0.87
N GLN A 434 -17.72 34.17 1.66
CA GLN A 434 -19.11 34.09 1.18
C GLN A 434 -19.34 32.95 0.18
N PHE A 435 -18.58 31.85 0.33
CA PHE A 435 -18.57 30.75 -0.63
C PHE A 435 -18.73 29.37 0.02
N LEU A 436 -19.82 28.68 -0.31
CA LEU A 436 -20.06 27.28 0.00
C LEU A 436 -20.05 26.44 -1.29
N PRO A 437 -18.98 25.65 -1.55
CA PRO A 437 -18.90 24.79 -2.72
C PRO A 437 -20.10 23.85 -2.82
N SER A 438 -20.71 23.78 -4.00
CA SER A 438 -21.90 22.96 -4.27
C SER A 438 -21.70 21.50 -3.85
N GLY A 439 -20.55 20.94 -4.21
CA GLY A 439 -20.22 19.56 -3.85
C GLY A 439 -20.03 19.31 -2.34
N MET A 440 -19.81 20.33 -1.51
CA MET A 440 -19.61 20.13 -0.07
C MET A 440 -20.91 19.68 0.61
N PHE A 441 -22.04 20.29 0.24
CA PHE A 441 -23.34 19.93 0.79
C PHE A 441 -23.79 18.53 0.31
N SER A 442 -23.63 18.21 -0.98
CA SER A 442 -23.92 16.88 -1.51
C SER A 442 -23.12 15.77 -0.79
N ARG A 443 -21.85 16.03 -0.47
CA ARG A 443 -20.99 15.12 0.32
C ARG A 443 -21.51 14.95 1.74
N LEU A 444 -21.94 16.02 2.38
CA LEU A 444 -22.52 15.97 3.72
C LEU A 444 -23.79 15.13 3.71
N GLN A 445 -24.68 15.31 2.73
CA GLN A 445 -25.88 14.50 2.56
C GLN A 445 -25.57 13.03 2.34
N ALA A 446 -24.62 12.70 1.46
CA ALA A 446 -24.19 11.32 1.24
C ALA A 446 -23.62 10.69 2.52
N LEU A 447 -22.81 11.43 3.28
CA LEU A 447 -22.27 10.99 4.57
C LEU A 447 -23.39 10.72 5.58
N CYS A 448 -24.36 11.63 5.69
CA CYS A 448 -25.52 11.46 6.55
C CYS A 448 -26.39 10.27 6.11
N VAL A 449 -26.71 10.12 4.83
CA VAL A 449 -27.50 8.97 4.32
C VAL A 449 -26.78 7.65 4.55
N SER A 450 -25.48 7.59 4.31
CA SER A 450 -24.66 6.42 4.61
C SER A 450 -24.70 6.04 6.10
N ARG A 451 -24.97 7.00 6.99
CA ARG A 451 -24.93 6.82 8.44
C ARG A 451 -26.30 6.54 9.05
N PHE A 452 -27.31 7.28 8.63
CA PHE A 452 -28.67 7.21 9.17
C PHE A 452 -29.60 6.31 8.34
N GLY A 453 -29.20 5.98 7.11
CA GLY A 453 -30.02 5.23 6.17
C GLY A 453 -30.99 6.12 5.41
N LEU A 454 -31.22 5.79 4.14
CA LEU A 454 -32.09 6.59 3.27
C LEU A 454 -33.56 6.54 3.69
N GLN A 455 -34.04 5.41 4.22
CA GLN A 455 -35.44 5.24 4.62
C GLN A 455 -35.83 6.05 5.86
N GLU A 456 -34.88 6.31 6.76
CA GLU A 456 -35.10 7.15 7.95
C GLU A 456 -34.85 8.64 7.67
N SER A 457 -34.38 8.98 6.47
CA SER A 457 -33.98 10.33 6.08
C SER A 457 -34.96 10.93 5.08
N CYS A 458 -35.04 12.26 5.04
CA CYS A 458 -35.77 13.00 4.01
C CYS A 458 -34.80 13.99 3.36
N VAL A 459 -34.47 13.83 2.07
CA VAL A 459 -33.32 14.50 1.45
C VAL A 459 -33.71 15.16 0.13
N PHE A 460 -33.36 16.44 -0.04
CA PHE A 460 -33.59 17.26 -1.24
C PHE A 460 -32.30 18.01 -1.60
N ALA A 461 -32.19 18.59 -2.80
CA ALA A 461 -30.92 19.18 -3.27
C ALA A 461 -30.32 20.27 -2.35
N GLY A 462 -31.16 21.03 -1.62
CA GLY A 462 -30.72 22.12 -0.74
C GLY A 462 -31.02 21.93 0.75
N CYS A 463 -31.69 20.85 1.15
CA CYS A 463 -32.03 20.60 2.55
C CYS A 463 -32.26 19.12 2.83
N ALA A 464 -32.12 18.71 4.10
CA ALA A 464 -32.35 17.33 4.50
C ALA A 464 -32.70 17.21 5.98
N ARG A 465 -33.63 16.32 6.32
CA ARG A 465 -33.95 15.88 7.69
C ARG A 465 -33.34 14.51 7.97
N PHE A 466 -32.71 14.38 9.13
CA PHE A 466 -32.06 13.17 9.61
C PHE A 466 -32.49 12.82 11.04
N PRO A 467 -32.52 11.53 11.42
CA PRO A 467 -32.84 11.09 12.77
C PRO A 467 -31.70 11.35 13.76
N THR A 468 -32.01 11.41 15.05
CA THR A 468 -31.01 11.42 16.14
C THR A 468 -30.96 10.06 16.86
N ASP A 469 -30.19 9.94 17.95
CA ASP A 469 -30.23 8.73 18.79
C ASP A 469 -31.53 8.64 19.60
N ASP A 470 -32.15 9.80 19.90
CA ASP A 470 -33.49 9.88 20.44
C ASP A 470 -34.51 9.80 19.30
N LYS A 471 -35.40 8.80 19.35
CA LYS A 471 -36.43 8.59 18.31
C LYS A 471 -37.45 9.73 18.24
N GLU A 472 -37.58 10.50 19.31
CA GLU A 472 -38.47 11.64 19.40
C GLU A 472 -37.87 12.93 18.83
N GLN A 473 -36.56 12.93 18.51
CA GLN A 473 -35.84 14.09 18.00
C GLN A 473 -35.20 13.83 16.63
N THR A 474 -35.28 14.84 15.76
CA THR A 474 -34.65 14.83 14.44
C THR A 474 -33.96 16.17 14.19
N PHE A 475 -33.08 16.26 13.21
CA PHE A 475 -32.46 17.54 12.83
C PHE A 475 -32.55 17.78 11.33
N VAL A 476 -32.70 19.04 10.95
CA VAL A 476 -32.73 19.50 9.57
C VAL A 476 -31.48 20.33 9.29
N ILE A 477 -30.83 20.04 8.16
CA ILE A 477 -29.75 20.87 7.61
C ILE A 477 -30.27 21.53 6.34
N THR A 478 -30.13 22.84 6.24
CA THR A 478 -30.50 23.63 5.06
C THR A 478 -29.29 24.42 4.55
N LYS A 479 -28.97 24.28 3.28
CA LYS A 479 -27.99 25.13 2.60
C LYS A 479 -28.63 26.47 2.23
N VAL A 480 -28.00 27.57 2.63
CA VAL A 480 -28.44 28.93 2.29
C VAL A 480 -27.24 29.75 1.85
N HIS A 481 -27.16 30.08 0.55
CA HIS A 481 -26.05 30.84 -0.06
C HIS A 481 -24.66 30.36 0.39
N HIS A 482 -24.09 31.04 1.39
CA HIS A 482 -22.76 30.85 1.94
C HIS A 482 -22.71 30.16 3.31
N TYR A 483 -23.83 29.68 3.85
CA TYR A 483 -23.89 29.05 5.16
C TYR A 483 -24.81 27.82 5.19
N LEU A 484 -24.65 26.99 6.24
CA LEU A 484 -25.57 25.91 6.56
C LEU A 484 -26.36 26.27 7.82
N LYS A 485 -27.70 26.24 7.75
CA LYS A 485 -28.61 26.35 8.89
C LYS A 485 -28.92 24.95 9.41
N VAL A 486 -28.84 24.75 10.72
CA VAL A 486 -29.13 23.48 11.41
C VAL A 486 -30.22 23.72 12.45
N GLU A 487 -31.33 23.02 12.28
CA GLU A 487 -32.53 23.11 13.11
C GLU A 487 -32.78 21.77 13.81
N LEU A 488 -33.09 21.80 15.10
CA LEU A 488 -33.46 20.60 15.87
C LEU A 488 -34.97 20.54 16.05
N LEU A 489 -35.58 19.38 15.84
CA LEU A 489 -37.01 19.14 15.99
C LEU A 489 -37.24 18.09 17.08
N SER A 490 -38.30 18.25 17.85
CA SER A 490 -38.66 17.34 18.95
C SER A 490 -40.18 17.16 19.03
N SER A 491 -40.67 15.96 19.35
CA SER A 491 -42.09 15.74 19.66
C SER A 491 -42.55 16.42 20.96
N SER A 492 -41.59 16.87 21.77
CA SER A 492 -41.81 17.67 22.99
C SER A 492 -41.12 19.03 22.91
N ASN A 493 -41.33 19.90 23.89
CA ASN A 493 -40.60 21.18 24.00
C ASN A 493 -39.20 21.02 24.64
N ILE A 494 -38.67 19.80 24.71
CA ILE A 494 -37.36 19.48 25.26
C ILE A 494 -36.42 19.04 24.14
N PHE A 495 -35.22 19.59 24.15
CA PHE A 495 -34.20 19.43 23.11
C PHE A 495 -32.88 18.98 23.75
N THR A 496 -32.55 17.69 23.64
CA THR A 496 -31.36 17.09 24.30
C THR A 496 -30.25 16.70 23.34
N GLU A 497 -30.56 16.52 22.06
CA GLU A 497 -29.60 15.97 21.09
C GLU A 497 -28.77 17.04 20.36
N GLY A 498 -29.03 18.33 20.59
CA GLY A 498 -28.37 19.45 19.88
C GLY A 498 -26.85 19.41 19.95
N LEU A 499 -26.27 19.20 21.14
CA LEU A 499 -24.83 19.10 21.31
C LEU A 499 -24.22 17.92 20.53
N ARG A 500 -24.90 16.77 20.48
CA ARG A 500 -24.43 15.59 19.70
C ARG A 500 -24.50 15.84 18.20
N VAL A 501 -25.56 16.50 17.73
CA VAL A 501 -25.70 16.94 16.34
C VAL A 501 -24.57 17.90 15.97
N ARG A 502 -24.27 18.89 16.80
CA ARG A 502 -23.14 19.81 16.60
C ARG A 502 -21.81 19.07 16.47
N LYS A 503 -21.51 18.14 17.39
CA LYS A 503 -20.28 17.33 17.37
C LYS A 503 -20.15 16.54 16.07
N PHE A 504 -21.22 15.84 15.69
CA PHE A 504 -21.27 15.05 14.45
C PHE A 504 -21.00 15.92 13.21
N LEU A 505 -21.70 17.04 13.06
CA LEU A 505 -21.56 17.91 11.88
C LEU A 505 -20.19 18.58 11.82
N SER A 506 -19.63 18.98 12.96
CA SER A 506 -18.29 19.59 13.01
C SER A 506 -17.20 18.60 12.57
N SER A 507 -17.27 17.35 13.04
CA SER A 507 -16.37 16.28 12.59
C SER A 507 -16.59 15.92 11.11
N ALA A 508 -17.86 15.80 10.66
CA ALA A 508 -18.19 15.46 9.27
C ALA A 508 -17.74 16.53 8.27
N LEU A 509 -17.98 17.82 8.57
CA LEU A 509 -17.55 18.93 7.72
C LEU A 509 -16.02 19.04 7.69
N PHE A 510 -15.35 18.80 8.82
CA PHE A 510 -13.89 18.75 8.88
C PHE A 510 -13.33 17.60 8.03
N GLU A 511 -13.91 16.40 8.09
CA GLU A 511 -13.51 15.27 7.24
C GLU A 511 -13.66 15.60 5.75
N ILE A 512 -14.77 16.23 5.36
CA ILE A 512 -15.01 16.65 3.96
C ILE A 512 -14.01 17.72 3.54
N LYS A 513 -13.76 18.72 4.39
CA LYS A 513 -12.75 19.77 4.19
C LYS A 513 -11.37 19.14 3.97
N GLU A 514 -10.89 18.31 4.90
CA GLU A 514 -9.55 17.71 4.82
C GLU A 514 -9.36 16.87 3.56
N LYS A 515 -10.38 16.11 3.15
CA LYS A 515 -10.27 15.23 1.99
C LYS A 515 -10.37 15.94 0.65
N TRP A 516 -11.18 16.99 0.54
CA TRP A 516 -11.63 17.49 -0.77
C TRP A 516 -11.40 18.98 -1.00
N ILE A 517 -11.47 19.80 0.06
CA ILE A 517 -11.45 21.27 -0.04
C ILE A 517 -10.68 21.85 1.15
N PRO A 518 -9.40 21.51 1.36
CA PRO A 518 -8.67 21.78 2.61
C PRO A 518 -8.56 23.27 2.94
N CYS A 519 -8.66 24.13 1.92
CA CYS A 519 -8.54 25.58 2.03
C CYS A 519 -9.84 26.28 2.42
N ILE A 520 -10.97 25.58 2.47
CA ILE A 520 -12.22 26.17 2.92
C ILE A 520 -12.20 26.40 4.42
N GLN A 521 -12.72 27.55 4.85
CA GLN A 521 -12.84 27.90 6.26
C GLN A 521 -14.29 28.23 6.57
N TYR A 522 -14.72 27.89 7.78
CA TYR A 522 -16.06 28.19 8.25
C TYR A 522 -16.05 28.50 9.75
N GLU A 523 -17.04 29.29 10.15
CA GLU A 523 -17.28 29.73 11.51
C GLU A 523 -18.59 29.11 12.01
N LEU A 524 -18.60 28.65 13.27
CA LEU A 524 -19.84 28.23 13.92
C LEU A 524 -20.50 29.47 14.52
N CYS A 525 -21.77 29.68 14.23
CA CYS A 525 -22.50 30.90 14.59
C CYS A 525 -23.87 30.58 15.21
N CYS A 526 -24.38 31.55 15.98
CA CYS A 526 -25.80 31.65 16.35
C CYS A 526 -26.41 32.92 15.73
N SER A 527 -27.73 32.99 15.64
CA SER A 527 -28.44 34.20 15.18
C SER A 527 -28.72 35.15 16.35
N THR A 528 -28.79 36.46 16.07
CA THR A 528 -29.10 37.50 17.05
C THR A 528 -30.37 38.30 16.76
N GLN A 529 -31.10 38.01 15.66
CA GLN A 529 -32.37 38.66 15.30
C GLN A 529 -33.47 37.62 14.99
N GLN A 530 -34.72 37.93 15.36
CA GLN A 530 -35.90 37.16 14.96
C GLN A 530 -36.14 37.31 13.44
N GLU A 531 -36.28 36.18 12.75
CA GLU A 531 -36.27 35.99 11.28
C GLU A 531 -37.50 36.59 10.55
N ASP A 532 -37.76 37.90 10.65
CA ASP A 532 -38.96 38.48 10.03
C ASP A 532 -38.73 39.56 8.95
N ARG A 533 -37.50 39.68 8.37
CA ARG A 533 -37.19 40.33 7.04
C ARG A 533 -35.69 40.63 6.76
N GLY A 534 -34.75 39.69 6.92
CA GLY A 534 -33.35 39.92 6.53
C GLY A 534 -32.42 38.73 6.76
N GLU A 535 -31.22 38.74 6.12
CA GLU A 535 -30.16 37.75 6.38
C GLU A 535 -29.83 37.71 7.88
N PRO A 536 -29.60 36.52 8.48
CA PRO A 536 -29.33 36.40 9.90
C PRO A 536 -28.02 37.12 10.27
N ALA A 537 -28.09 37.97 11.28
CA ALA A 537 -26.89 38.58 11.86
C ALA A 537 -26.11 37.53 12.65
N PHE A 538 -25.07 36.96 12.03
CA PHE A 538 -24.24 35.92 12.61
C PHE A 538 -23.40 36.43 13.76
N ARG A 539 -23.43 35.67 14.85
CA ARG A 539 -22.51 35.83 15.96
C ARG A 539 -21.69 34.56 16.12
N VAL A 540 -20.39 34.68 15.84
CA VAL A 540 -19.40 33.61 15.97
C VAL A 540 -19.36 33.09 17.40
N LEU A 541 -19.38 31.76 17.54
CA LEU A 541 -19.22 31.09 18.83
C LEU A 541 -17.77 31.22 19.30
N PRO A 542 -17.54 31.51 20.59
CA PRO A 542 -16.19 31.62 21.12
C PRO A 542 -15.46 30.27 21.02
N THR A 543 -14.23 30.31 20.49
CA THR A 543 -13.36 29.13 20.33
C THR A 543 -12.38 28.92 21.48
N GLU A 544 -12.15 29.94 22.31
CA GLU A 544 -11.24 29.85 23.45
C GLU A 544 -12.00 29.78 24.78
N TYR A 545 -11.44 29.04 25.74
CA TYR A 545 -11.89 29.04 27.13
C TYR A 545 -11.60 30.41 27.77
N ARG A 546 -12.54 31.36 27.67
CA ARG A 546 -12.42 32.69 28.28
C ARG A 546 -13.58 32.98 29.27
N PRO A 547 -13.33 33.79 30.31
CA PRO A 547 -14.27 34.00 31.41
C PRO A 547 -15.65 34.51 30.95
N LEU A 548 -16.68 34.11 31.72
CA LEU A 548 -18.13 34.37 31.55
C LEU A 548 -18.56 35.77 31.06
N LYS A 549 -17.71 36.79 31.18
CA LYS A 549 -17.97 38.17 30.73
C LYS A 549 -18.09 38.33 29.20
N GLN A 550 -17.57 37.39 28.40
CA GLN A 550 -17.65 37.45 26.92
C GLN A 550 -18.75 36.58 26.29
N LEU A 551 -19.48 35.77 27.07
CA LEU A 551 -20.72 35.08 26.61
C LEU A 551 -21.93 36.03 26.55
N TRP A 552 -21.72 37.34 26.77
CA TRP A 552 -22.77 38.36 26.75
C TRP A 552 -23.40 38.47 25.35
N GLY A 553 -24.64 38.00 25.24
CA GLY A 553 -25.50 38.06 24.06
C GLY A 553 -25.51 36.80 23.18
N ILE A 554 -25.07 35.64 23.68
CA ILE A 554 -25.53 34.34 23.14
C ILE A 554 -26.82 33.96 23.90
N PRO A 555 -27.93 33.63 23.21
CA PRO A 555 -29.19 33.26 23.86
C PRO A 555 -29.03 32.10 24.86
N SER A 556 -29.71 32.17 26.02
CA SER A 556 -29.65 31.09 27.03
C SER A 556 -30.19 29.76 26.51
N VAL A 557 -31.22 29.81 25.65
CA VAL A 557 -31.81 28.64 24.99
C VAL A 557 -30.80 28.00 24.05
N PHE A 558 -30.09 28.79 23.25
CA PHE A 558 -29.02 28.28 22.39
C PHE A 558 -27.95 27.55 23.20
N ARG A 559 -27.52 28.14 24.33
CA ARG A 559 -26.50 27.54 25.21
C ARG A 559 -26.94 26.20 25.80
N ALA A 560 -28.18 26.08 26.24
CA ALA A 560 -28.70 24.84 26.83
C ALA A 560 -28.81 23.68 25.82
N VAL A 561 -28.98 23.97 24.53
CA VAL A 561 -29.19 22.95 23.49
C VAL A 561 -27.91 22.62 22.72
N TRP A 562 -27.12 23.63 22.35
CA TRP A 562 -26.00 23.50 21.40
C TRP A 562 -24.61 23.66 22.03
N MET A 563 -24.54 24.08 23.30
CA MET A 563 -23.30 24.23 24.04
C MET A 563 -23.27 23.25 25.22
N PRO A 564 -22.07 22.85 25.69
CA PRO A 564 -21.97 22.04 26.89
C PRO A 564 -22.59 22.76 28.09
N ASP A 565 -23.38 22.04 28.88
CA ASP A 565 -23.91 22.56 30.15
C ASP A 565 -22.75 23.05 31.02
N GLY A 566 -22.87 24.28 31.52
CA GLY A 566 -21.83 24.94 32.27
C GLY A 566 -21.31 24.06 33.41
N TYR A 567 -19.98 23.89 33.45
CA TYR A 567 -19.23 23.23 34.53
C TYR A 567 -19.52 21.73 34.74
N GLN A 568 -19.02 20.87 33.85
CA GLN A 568 -18.48 19.59 34.32
C GLN A 568 -17.03 19.78 34.79
N ARG A 569 -16.88 20.28 36.02
CA ARG A 569 -15.75 19.87 36.87
C ARG A 569 -16.06 18.45 37.31
N ASP A 570 -15.42 17.49 36.69
CA ASP A 570 -14.84 16.34 37.38
C ASP A 570 -14.18 15.46 36.32
N ARG A 571 -12.87 15.64 36.15
CA ARG A 571 -12.02 14.51 35.81
C ARG A 571 -10.83 14.55 36.76
N THR A 572 -10.80 13.52 37.59
CA THR A 572 -9.65 13.01 38.30
C THR A 572 -8.43 13.12 37.40
N VAL A 573 -7.64 14.17 37.62
CA VAL A 573 -6.21 14.09 37.34
C VAL A 573 -5.77 12.87 38.16
N ASN A 574 -5.40 11.78 37.49
CA ASN A 574 -4.56 10.78 38.13
C ASN A 574 -3.22 11.47 38.42
N LEU A 575 -3.21 12.26 39.50
CA LEU A 575 -2.01 12.74 40.16
C LEU A 575 -1.39 11.51 40.83
N GLY A 576 -0.23 11.11 40.35
CA GLY A 576 0.66 10.19 41.06
C GLY A 576 0.49 8.72 40.69
N GLY A 577 1.34 8.27 39.78
CA GLY A 577 1.77 6.88 39.66
C GLY A 577 3.01 6.87 38.79
N ASP A 578 4.08 6.24 39.27
CA ASP A 578 5.46 6.21 38.73
C ASP A 578 5.59 5.62 37.29
N GLY A 579 4.82 6.14 36.34
CA GLY A 579 4.97 5.86 34.91
C GLY A 579 6.18 6.60 34.34
N PRO A 580 6.89 6.01 33.37
CA PRO A 580 8.10 6.60 32.80
C PRO A 580 7.79 7.88 32.01
N GLY A 581 8.84 8.70 31.84
CA GLY A 581 8.76 10.15 31.73
C GLY A 581 8.30 10.70 30.38
N ASN A 582 7.88 11.97 30.44
CA ASN A 582 7.52 12.92 29.38
C ASN A 582 7.59 12.45 27.92
N LEU A 583 6.40 12.28 27.34
CA LEU A 583 6.15 12.38 25.91
C LEU A 583 6.51 13.80 25.43
N GLN A 584 7.65 13.96 24.75
CA GLN A 584 7.93 15.15 23.96
C GLN A 584 8.22 14.72 22.53
N PRO A 585 7.79 15.51 21.52
CA PRO A 585 8.30 15.29 20.18
C PRO A 585 9.81 15.35 20.21
N THR A 586 10.46 14.33 19.65
CA THR A 586 11.91 14.31 19.54
C THR A 586 12.34 15.51 18.68
N GLY A 587 13.09 16.45 19.30
CA GLY A 587 13.27 17.83 18.79
C GLY A 587 13.76 17.97 17.35
N ASP A 588 13.52 19.14 16.73
CA ASP A 588 13.82 19.73 15.38
C ASP A 588 14.30 18.88 14.17
N ARG A 589 14.52 17.57 14.28
CA ARG A 589 15.03 16.69 13.22
C ARG A 589 13.94 16.02 12.39
N TYR A 590 12.67 16.11 12.79
CA TYR A 590 11.53 15.50 12.07
C TYR A 590 10.43 16.47 11.59
N PRO A 591 10.69 17.75 11.25
CA PRO A 591 9.64 18.69 10.81
C PRO A 591 8.91 18.20 9.55
N TYR A 592 9.59 17.45 8.69
CA TYR A 592 9.01 16.83 7.50
C TYR A 592 7.95 15.77 7.84
N THR A 593 8.13 15.01 8.92
CA THR A 593 7.21 13.94 9.33
C THR A 593 5.91 14.49 9.93
N ILE A 594 5.98 15.60 10.66
CA ILE A 594 4.76 16.30 11.17
C ILE A 594 3.98 16.94 10.03
N ALA A 595 4.66 17.48 9.01
CA ALA A 595 4.03 18.02 7.81
C ALA A 595 3.19 16.97 7.03
N GLU A 596 3.54 15.69 7.16
CA GLU A 596 2.85 14.56 6.52
C GLU A 596 1.60 14.09 7.29
N MET A 597 1.37 14.57 8.51
CA MET A 597 0.26 14.16 9.38
C MET A 597 -1.09 14.80 8.96
N ARG A 598 -1.55 14.48 7.76
CA ARG A 598 -2.77 15.06 7.13
C ARG A 598 -4.11 14.61 7.74
N LYS A 599 -4.12 13.67 8.69
CA LYS A 599 -5.35 13.03 9.22
C LYS A 599 -5.52 13.24 10.72
N ILE A 600 -5.50 14.49 11.17
CA ILE A 600 -5.58 14.80 12.61
C ILE A 600 -7.01 14.69 13.18
N GLY A 601 -8.06 14.66 12.34
CA GLY A 601 -9.46 14.56 12.78
C GLY A 601 -9.73 13.45 13.81
N PRO A 602 -9.37 12.18 13.54
CA PRO A 602 -9.52 11.09 14.51
C PRO A 602 -8.77 11.31 15.83
N VAL A 603 -7.63 11.99 15.81
CA VAL A 603 -6.84 12.34 17.02
C VAL A 603 -7.60 13.35 17.86
N LEU A 604 -8.17 14.40 17.25
CA LEU A 604 -9.00 15.40 17.94
C LEU A 604 -10.25 14.77 18.54
N ASP A 605 -10.93 13.92 17.77
CA ASP A 605 -12.14 13.22 18.20
C ASP A 605 -11.84 12.28 19.38
N ALA A 606 -10.69 11.58 19.36
CA ALA A 606 -10.24 10.74 20.48
C ALA A 606 -9.92 11.55 21.74
N LEU A 607 -9.22 12.68 21.59
CA LEU A 607 -8.93 13.59 22.69
C LEU A 607 -10.21 14.18 23.31
N GLU A 608 -11.19 14.56 22.49
CA GLU A 608 -12.48 15.06 23.00
C GLU A 608 -13.25 13.99 23.75
N MET A 609 -13.35 12.78 23.20
CA MET A 609 -14.02 11.65 23.87
C MET A 609 -13.38 11.31 25.22
N ALA A 610 -12.06 11.36 25.30
CA ALA A 610 -11.30 11.13 26.53
C ALA A 610 -11.22 12.37 27.43
N GLY A 611 -11.84 13.49 27.07
CA GLY A 611 -11.85 14.73 27.85
C GLY A 611 -10.47 15.39 27.96
N GLY A 612 -9.55 15.07 27.04
CA GLY A 612 -8.29 15.78 26.86
C GLY A 612 -8.43 17.10 26.09
N LEU A 613 -9.51 17.25 25.31
CA LEU A 613 -9.90 18.50 24.66
C LEU A 613 -11.39 18.76 24.89
N THR A 614 -11.78 20.04 24.98
CA THR A 614 -13.20 20.43 24.87
C THR A 614 -13.62 20.48 23.41
N LEU A 615 -14.93 20.47 23.16
CA LEU A 615 -15.46 20.63 21.81
C LEU A 615 -15.01 21.95 21.16
N GLU A 616 -14.99 23.04 21.92
CA GLU A 616 -14.56 24.37 21.46
C GLU A 616 -13.09 24.38 21.03
N GLN A 617 -12.21 23.70 21.77
CA GLN A 617 -10.80 23.57 21.39
C GLN A 617 -10.64 22.72 20.13
N CYS A 618 -11.38 21.61 20.01
CA CYS A 618 -11.40 20.84 18.77
C CYS A 618 -11.86 21.69 17.58
N ASP A 619 -12.91 22.50 17.75
CA ASP A 619 -13.38 23.43 16.73
C ASP A 619 -12.33 24.51 16.39
N HIS A 620 -11.60 25.02 17.39
CA HIS A 620 -10.45 25.93 17.18
C HIS A 620 -9.35 25.27 16.33
N ILE A 621 -8.91 24.08 16.70
CA ILE A 621 -7.84 23.37 16.00
C ILE A 621 -8.27 23.02 14.57
N ARG A 622 -9.54 22.64 14.34
CA ARG A 622 -10.09 22.36 13.00
C ARG A 622 -10.06 23.58 12.04
N LYS A 623 -10.00 24.80 12.58
CA LYS A 623 -9.84 26.03 11.78
C LYS A 623 -8.42 26.25 11.31
N GLN A 624 -7.43 25.74 12.05
CA GLN A 624 -6.03 25.99 11.73
C GLN A 624 -5.68 25.43 10.34
N PRO A 625 -4.97 26.21 9.51
CA PRO A 625 -4.84 25.94 8.09
C PRO A 625 -3.88 24.79 7.79
N THR A 626 -2.84 24.58 8.60
CA THR A 626 -1.81 23.56 8.33
C THR A 626 -1.76 22.49 9.41
N PRO A 627 -1.42 21.24 9.08
CA PRO A 627 -1.19 20.19 10.08
C PRO A 627 -0.18 20.60 11.14
N ILE A 628 0.88 21.33 10.74
CA ILE A 628 1.89 21.86 11.65
C ILE A 628 1.26 22.84 12.63
N GLN A 629 0.47 23.81 12.15
CA GLN A 629 -0.18 24.78 13.02
C GLN A 629 -1.14 24.11 14.01
N ARG A 630 -1.88 23.09 13.57
CA ARG A 630 -2.76 22.30 14.43
C ARG A 630 -2.02 21.60 15.55
N VAL A 631 -0.92 20.90 15.22
CA VAL A 631 -0.09 20.21 16.22
C VAL A 631 0.59 21.22 17.14
N LYS A 632 1.07 22.34 16.61
CA LYS A 632 1.66 23.43 17.40
C LYS A 632 0.68 24.03 18.39
N ASP A 633 -0.54 24.38 17.97
CA ASP A 633 -1.54 24.96 18.88
C ASP A 633 -1.90 23.99 20.01
N MET A 634 -2.00 22.69 19.70
CA MET A 634 -2.20 21.66 20.72
C MET A 634 -1.05 21.57 21.73
N MET A 635 0.17 21.92 21.34
CA MET A 635 1.38 21.84 22.17
C MET A 635 1.74 23.15 22.89
N GLU A 636 1.70 24.28 22.20
CA GLU A 636 2.25 25.57 22.62
C GLU A 636 1.30 26.36 23.53
N GLN A 637 -0.02 26.20 23.35
CA GLN A 637 -1.03 26.92 24.15
C GLN A 637 -1.36 26.23 25.49
N GLY A 638 -0.72 25.09 25.80
CA GLY A 638 -0.95 24.33 27.04
C GLY A 638 -2.32 23.66 27.12
N GLU A 639 -3.01 23.51 25.98
CA GLU A 639 -4.38 23.00 25.89
C GLU A 639 -4.49 21.49 26.09
N VAL A 640 -3.41 20.73 25.80
CA VAL A 640 -3.38 19.26 25.91
C VAL A 640 -2.05 18.82 26.54
N ASN A 641 -2.10 17.83 27.43
CA ASN A 641 -0.88 17.20 27.92
C ASN A 641 -0.19 16.48 26.74
N PRO A 642 1.10 16.70 26.45
CA PRO A 642 1.84 15.96 25.43
C PRO A 642 1.68 14.43 25.54
N SER A 643 1.43 13.92 26.76
CA SER A 643 1.13 12.51 26.96
C SER A 643 -0.20 12.05 26.39
N GLN A 644 -1.25 12.88 26.52
CA GLN A 644 -2.56 12.64 25.94
C GLN A 644 -2.51 12.75 24.42
N LEU A 645 -1.78 13.73 23.90
CA LEU A 645 -1.54 13.85 22.46
C LEU A 645 -0.80 12.61 21.93
N GLY A 646 0.27 12.18 22.59
CA GLY A 646 1.00 10.97 22.21
C GLY A 646 0.13 9.71 22.24
N ALA A 647 -0.69 9.53 23.28
CA ALA A 647 -1.65 8.43 23.35
C ALA A 647 -2.66 8.48 22.19
N ALA A 648 -3.21 9.66 21.89
CA ALA A 648 -4.14 9.88 20.78
C ALA A 648 -3.52 9.55 19.42
N VAL A 649 -2.28 9.98 19.17
CA VAL A 649 -1.52 9.63 17.96
C VAL A 649 -1.26 8.14 17.90
N GLU A 650 -0.84 7.52 19.00
CA GLU A 650 -0.58 6.08 19.07
C GLU A 650 -1.82 5.24 18.74
N MET A 651 -3.01 5.69 19.15
CA MET A 651 -4.27 5.01 18.85
C MET A 651 -4.72 5.20 17.41
N CYS A 652 -4.61 6.42 16.89
CA CYS A 652 -5.29 6.83 15.64
C CYS A 652 -4.38 6.85 14.42
N CYS A 653 -3.07 7.04 14.60
CA CYS A 653 -2.07 7.15 13.54
C CYS A 653 -0.78 6.40 13.94
N PRO A 654 -0.82 5.06 14.06
CA PRO A 654 0.30 4.25 14.56
C PRO A 654 1.60 4.41 13.76
N GLU A 655 1.53 4.84 12.51
CA GLU A 655 2.67 5.17 11.66
C GLU A 655 3.52 6.35 12.19
N PHE A 656 2.94 7.22 13.03
CA PHE A 656 3.62 8.37 13.63
C PHE A 656 3.99 8.16 15.11
N VAL A 657 3.87 6.95 15.65
CA VAL A 657 4.22 6.61 17.04
C VAL A 657 5.62 7.04 17.43
N ASN A 658 6.60 6.90 16.52
CA ASN A 658 7.98 7.26 16.80
C ASN A 658 8.19 8.77 17.04
N VAL A 659 7.25 9.60 16.57
CA VAL A 659 7.26 11.05 16.82
C VAL A 659 6.83 11.34 18.26
N PHE A 660 5.92 10.54 18.81
CA PHE A 660 5.38 10.66 20.16
C PHE A 660 5.52 9.34 20.94
N PRO A 661 6.74 8.92 21.31
CA PRO A 661 6.99 7.60 21.87
C PRO A 661 6.45 7.48 23.31
N THR A 662 5.48 6.59 23.52
CA THR A 662 4.96 6.28 24.86
C THR A 662 5.94 5.35 25.57
N GLU A 663 6.71 5.86 26.54
CA GLU A 663 7.55 5.00 27.38
C GLU A 663 6.64 4.01 28.16
N LYS A 664 6.77 2.70 27.88
CA LYS A 664 6.06 1.57 28.49
C LYS A 664 4.61 1.86 28.94
N ARG A 665 3.63 1.52 28.08
CA ARG A 665 2.22 1.39 28.53
C ARG A 665 2.11 0.49 29.76
N GLY A 666 1.08 0.73 30.58
CA GLY A 666 0.81 -0.05 31.79
C GLY A 666 0.64 -1.55 31.52
N LYS A 667 0.36 -2.33 32.58
CA LYS A 667 0.33 -3.80 32.51
C LYS A 667 -1.08 -4.40 32.51
N VAL A 668 -2.12 -3.58 32.62
CA VAL A 668 -3.50 -4.07 32.82
C VAL A 668 -4.18 -4.37 31.49
N LEU A 669 -4.70 -5.59 31.32
CA LEU A 669 -5.67 -5.91 30.26
C LEU A 669 -7.06 -5.48 30.74
N THR A 670 -7.77 -4.68 29.94
CA THR A 670 -9.19 -4.38 30.23
C THR A 670 -10.11 -5.11 29.26
N ILE A 671 -10.99 -5.95 29.76
CA ILE A 671 -12.05 -6.62 28.98
C ILE A 671 -13.27 -5.71 28.99
N LEU A 672 -13.66 -5.21 27.82
CA LEU A 672 -14.84 -4.37 27.64
C LEU A 672 -15.95 -5.19 26.95
N HIS A 673 -17.11 -5.31 27.58
CA HIS A 673 -18.21 -6.13 27.07
C HIS A 673 -19.59 -5.53 27.35
N THR A 674 -20.63 -6.08 26.72
CA THR A 674 -22.04 -5.78 27.02
C THR A 674 -22.63 -6.79 28.03
N ASN A 675 -23.76 -6.45 28.65
CA ASN A 675 -24.39 -7.26 29.72
C ASN A 675 -24.64 -8.73 29.32
N ASP A 676 -24.93 -9.00 28.05
CA ASP A 676 -25.18 -10.32 27.48
C ASP A 676 -23.91 -11.18 27.33
N CYS A 677 -22.73 -10.65 27.60
CA CYS A 677 -21.45 -11.36 27.50
C CYS A 677 -20.73 -11.53 28.84
N THR A 678 -21.44 -11.33 29.96
CA THR A 678 -20.84 -11.33 31.30
C THR A 678 -20.16 -12.65 31.66
N GLU A 679 -20.78 -13.80 31.34
CA GLU A 679 -20.21 -15.13 31.60
C GLU A 679 -18.91 -15.38 30.81
N PHE A 680 -18.88 -14.95 29.54
CA PHE A 680 -17.69 -15.03 28.71
C PHE A 680 -16.57 -14.12 29.25
N ALA A 681 -16.90 -12.90 29.64
CA ALA A 681 -15.94 -11.95 30.21
C ALA A 681 -15.32 -12.47 31.51
N GLN A 682 -16.11 -13.08 32.40
CA GLN A 682 -15.63 -13.74 33.63
C GLN A 682 -14.71 -14.92 33.33
N SER A 683 -15.03 -15.73 32.32
CA SER A 683 -14.20 -16.86 31.88
C SER A 683 -12.84 -16.38 31.36
N LEU A 684 -12.84 -15.31 30.55
CA LEU A 684 -11.62 -14.70 30.04
C LEU A 684 -10.80 -14.03 31.15
N GLN A 685 -11.45 -13.36 32.11
CA GLN A 685 -10.78 -12.78 33.29
C GLN A 685 -10.14 -13.86 34.16
N THR A 686 -10.80 -15.00 34.34
CA THR A 686 -10.28 -16.15 35.08
C THR A 686 -9.05 -16.74 34.37
N ALA A 687 -9.11 -16.89 33.04
CA ALA A 687 -7.98 -17.36 32.24
C ALA A 687 -6.78 -16.39 32.30
N ALA A 688 -7.03 -15.07 32.29
CA ALA A 688 -6.00 -14.06 32.47
C ALA A 688 -5.35 -14.13 33.85
N GLY A 689 -6.14 -14.31 34.90
CA GLY A 689 -5.67 -14.46 36.29
C GLY A 689 -4.78 -15.68 36.49
N LYS A 690 -5.10 -16.82 35.84
CA LYS A 690 -4.24 -18.02 35.83
C LYS A 690 -2.86 -17.77 35.19
N SER A 691 -2.72 -16.72 34.38
CA SER A 691 -1.50 -16.38 33.64
C SER A 691 -0.73 -15.18 34.23
N GLU A 692 -1.03 -14.80 35.48
CA GLU A 692 -0.43 -13.64 36.18
C GLU A 692 -0.62 -12.27 35.49
N LEU A 693 -1.56 -12.15 34.54
CA LEU A 693 -1.85 -10.90 33.85
C LEU A 693 -2.87 -10.08 34.66
N PRO A 694 -2.53 -8.85 35.11
CA PRO A 694 -3.50 -7.97 35.77
C PRO A 694 -4.66 -7.69 34.80
N CYS A 695 -5.86 -8.16 35.16
CA CYS A 695 -7.04 -8.07 34.30
C CYS A 695 -8.20 -7.37 35.01
N HIS A 696 -8.78 -6.39 34.34
CA HIS A 696 -9.96 -5.65 34.79
C HIS A 696 -11.10 -5.83 33.79
N THR A 697 -12.35 -5.84 34.26
CA THR A 697 -13.53 -6.04 33.42
C THR A 697 -14.44 -4.82 33.54
N GLU A 698 -14.88 -4.29 32.40
CA GLU A 698 -15.75 -3.13 32.29
C GLU A 698 -16.99 -3.48 31.45
N VAL A 699 -18.14 -3.02 31.91
CA VAL A 699 -19.44 -3.25 31.26
C VAL A 699 -19.89 -1.97 30.56
N ILE A 700 -20.31 -2.09 29.31
CA ILE A 700 -20.90 -0.98 28.56
C ILE A 700 -22.33 -0.77 29.07
N THR A 701 -22.57 0.37 29.71
CA THR A 701 -23.90 0.72 30.22
C THR A 701 -24.80 1.26 29.11
N THR A 702 -26.10 1.43 29.38
CA THR A 702 -27.07 2.00 28.44
C THR A 702 -26.80 3.48 28.12
N THR A 703 -26.01 4.17 28.94
CA THR A 703 -25.62 5.56 28.74
C THR A 703 -24.30 5.73 27.98
N ASP A 704 -23.53 4.65 27.82
CA ASP A 704 -22.24 4.66 27.15
C ASP A 704 -22.34 4.24 25.68
N THR A 705 -21.41 4.75 24.87
CA THR A 705 -21.20 4.23 23.51
C THR A 705 -19.95 3.38 23.48
N VAL A 706 -19.95 2.32 22.65
CA VAL A 706 -18.79 1.42 22.49
C VAL A 706 -17.51 2.23 22.20
N THR A 707 -17.60 3.17 21.26
CA THR A 707 -16.46 4.00 20.85
C THR A 707 -15.92 4.85 22.00
N LYS A 708 -16.80 5.60 22.69
CA LYS A 708 -16.38 6.50 23.78
C LYS A 708 -15.70 5.72 24.90
N LYS A 709 -16.33 4.64 25.36
CA LYS A 709 -15.82 3.83 26.47
C LYS A 709 -14.48 3.15 26.11
N THR A 710 -14.34 2.66 24.88
CA THR A 710 -13.07 2.10 24.40
C THR A 710 -11.96 3.14 24.43
N VAL A 711 -12.22 4.35 23.90
CA VAL A 711 -11.22 5.44 23.89
C VAL A 711 -10.85 5.86 25.31
N GLU A 712 -11.83 6.05 26.21
CA GLU A 712 -11.58 6.41 27.62
C GLU A 712 -10.67 5.38 28.31
N LEU A 713 -10.88 4.08 28.07
CA LEU A 713 -10.03 3.02 28.62
C LEU A 713 -8.62 3.02 28.04
N LEU A 714 -8.45 3.34 26.76
CA LEU A 714 -7.13 3.37 26.12
C LEU A 714 -6.28 4.59 26.48
N PHE A 715 -6.92 5.69 26.91
CA PHE A 715 -6.25 6.86 27.48
C PHE A 715 -5.76 6.63 28.92
N ASN A 716 -6.32 5.65 29.64
CA ASN A 716 -5.81 5.28 30.95
C ASN A 716 -4.47 4.58 30.79
N THR A 717 -3.38 5.25 31.17
CA THR A 717 -2.00 4.74 31.02
C THR A 717 -1.70 3.47 31.81
N LYS A 718 -2.56 3.07 32.77
CA LYS A 718 -2.48 1.76 33.44
C LYS A 718 -2.86 0.61 32.50
N ASN A 719 -3.71 0.89 31.51
CA ASN A 719 -4.20 -0.10 30.57
C ASN A 719 -3.20 -0.30 29.43
N ARG A 720 -2.79 -1.56 29.29
CA ARG A 720 -1.94 -2.03 28.20
C ARG A 720 -2.73 -2.13 26.91
N MET A 721 -3.89 -2.76 27.00
CA MET A 721 -4.73 -3.14 25.87
C MET A 721 -6.19 -3.23 26.33
N VAL A 722 -7.12 -2.96 25.43
CA VAL A 722 -8.56 -3.21 25.61
C VAL A 722 -8.96 -4.41 24.73
N ALA A 723 -9.55 -5.44 25.34
CA ALA A 723 -10.21 -6.52 24.61
C ALA A 723 -11.70 -6.19 24.50
N LEU A 724 -12.16 -5.83 23.31
CA LEU A 724 -13.56 -5.44 23.05
C LEU A 724 -14.36 -6.66 22.58
N VAL A 725 -15.27 -7.12 23.43
CA VAL A 725 -16.18 -8.23 23.13
C VAL A 725 -17.40 -7.71 22.38
N ILE A 726 -17.64 -8.26 21.19
CA ILE A 726 -18.72 -7.87 20.28
C ILE A 726 -19.64 -9.07 20.08
N SER A 727 -20.90 -8.89 20.45
CA SER A 727 -22.00 -9.83 20.31
C SER A 727 -23.06 -9.31 19.34
N PRO A 728 -24.05 -10.13 18.99
CA PRO A 728 -25.21 -9.67 18.22
C PRO A 728 -25.99 -8.55 18.91
N GLN A 729 -25.87 -8.30 20.22
CA GLN A 729 -26.56 -7.19 20.90
C GLN A 729 -25.72 -5.92 21.00
N THR A 730 -24.40 -6.01 20.83
CA THR A 730 -23.49 -4.86 20.96
C THR A 730 -23.85 -3.72 20.01
N HIS A 731 -24.46 -4.01 18.84
CA HIS A 731 -24.95 -2.99 17.89
C HIS A 731 -25.86 -1.92 18.52
N ARG A 732 -26.58 -2.23 19.61
CA ARG A 732 -27.46 -1.30 20.32
C ARG A 732 -26.72 -0.19 21.06
N HIS A 733 -25.43 -0.38 21.33
CA HIS A 733 -24.58 0.58 22.03
C HIS A 733 -23.72 1.44 21.08
N TRP A 734 -23.91 1.32 19.76
CA TRP A 734 -23.33 2.25 18.79
C TRP A 734 -24.30 3.39 18.49
N SER A 735 -23.94 4.59 18.93
CA SER A 735 -24.67 5.82 18.60
C SER A 735 -24.54 6.17 17.12
N LYS A 736 -25.66 6.59 16.53
CA LYS A 736 -25.73 7.16 15.18
C LYS A 736 -25.09 8.55 15.13
N LEU A 737 -24.92 9.27 16.23
CA LEU A 737 -24.30 10.60 16.29
C LEU A 737 -22.86 10.63 16.85
N ALA A 738 -22.35 9.54 17.40
CA ALA A 738 -20.99 9.48 17.98
C ALA A 738 -19.87 9.63 16.92
N TYR A 739 -18.63 9.80 17.35
CA TYR A 739 -17.49 9.78 16.44
C TYR A 739 -17.35 8.43 15.74
N LYS A 740 -16.76 8.44 14.54
CA LYS A 740 -16.29 7.20 13.90
C LYS A 740 -15.28 6.53 14.81
N PHE A 741 -15.23 5.21 14.78
CA PHE A 741 -14.30 4.44 15.59
C PHE A 741 -12.86 4.80 15.23
N PRO A 742 -12.10 5.50 16.10
CA PRO A 742 -10.87 6.17 15.67
C PRO A 742 -9.62 5.32 15.91
N VAL A 743 -9.74 4.18 16.60
CA VAL A 743 -8.62 3.33 17.00
C VAL A 743 -8.21 2.44 15.83
N GLN A 744 -6.98 2.59 15.38
CA GLN A 744 -6.37 1.85 14.27
C GLN A 744 -5.23 0.94 14.72
N ASN A 745 -4.72 1.13 15.93
CA ASN A 745 -3.57 0.38 16.44
C ASN A 745 -3.99 -0.98 17.03
N GLU A 746 -3.73 -2.06 16.29
CA GLU A 746 -4.01 -3.45 16.69
C GLU A 746 -3.28 -3.90 17.97
N LYS A 747 -2.21 -3.21 18.40
CA LYS A 747 -1.52 -3.53 19.65
C LYS A 747 -2.29 -3.04 20.88
N LEU A 748 -3.22 -2.12 20.69
CA LEU A 748 -3.95 -1.46 21.77
C LEU A 748 -5.38 -1.98 21.91
N LEU A 749 -5.97 -2.46 20.83
CA LEU A 749 -7.34 -2.95 20.80
C LEU A 749 -7.40 -4.33 20.14
N LEU A 750 -7.97 -5.29 20.87
CA LEU A 750 -8.28 -6.64 20.37
C LEU A 750 -9.81 -6.82 20.29
N PRO A 751 -10.41 -6.83 19.09
CA PRO A 751 -11.81 -7.15 18.91
C PRO A 751 -12.04 -8.67 19.01
N ILE A 752 -13.04 -9.09 19.79
CA ILE A 752 -13.46 -10.49 19.96
C ILE A 752 -14.91 -10.61 19.49
N LEU A 753 -15.15 -11.37 18.42
CA LEU A 753 -16.44 -11.58 17.80
C LEU A 753 -17.11 -12.86 18.35
N LEU A 754 -18.20 -12.71 19.10
CA LEU A 754 -19.01 -13.80 19.63
C LEU A 754 -20.24 -14.04 18.74
N TYR A 755 -20.42 -15.28 18.27
CA TYR A 755 -21.63 -15.66 17.53
C TYR A 755 -22.16 -17.05 17.93
N PRO A 756 -23.50 -17.23 17.93
CA PRO A 756 -24.13 -18.50 18.31
C PRO A 756 -23.93 -19.59 17.24
N GLN A 757 -23.94 -20.86 17.65
CA GLN A 757 -23.93 -22.01 16.75
C GLN A 757 -25.23 -22.07 15.92
N CYS A 758 -25.11 -22.26 14.60
CA CYS A 758 -26.27 -22.50 13.74
C CYS A 758 -26.94 -23.83 14.10
N ASP A 759 -28.27 -23.85 14.18
CA ASP A 759 -29.05 -25.07 14.30
C ASP A 759 -28.83 -25.96 13.05
N PRO A 760 -28.39 -27.22 13.20
CA PRO A 760 -28.15 -28.14 12.08
C PRO A 760 -29.38 -28.39 11.19
N TYR A 761 -30.58 -28.12 11.70
CA TYR A 761 -31.84 -28.47 11.05
C TYR A 761 -32.53 -27.31 10.31
N THR A 762 -31.99 -26.09 10.40
CA THR A 762 -32.49 -24.92 9.64
C THR A 762 -31.47 -24.48 8.58
N PRO A 763 -31.71 -24.78 7.29
CA PRO A 763 -30.85 -24.32 6.21
C PRO A 763 -31.15 -22.84 5.92
N HIS A 764 -30.53 -21.93 6.67
CA HIS A 764 -30.47 -20.51 6.27
C HIS A 764 -29.20 -20.26 5.45
N PRO A 765 -29.30 -19.60 4.27
CA PRO A 765 -28.16 -19.40 3.36
C PRO A 765 -27.08 -18.44 3.88
N HIS A 766 -27.34 -17.70 4.97
CA HIS A 766 -26.37 -16.82 5.64
C HIS A 766 -26.48 -16.97 7.16
N GLY A 767 -25.38 -17.34 7.83
CA GLY A 767 -25.37 -17.61 9.28
C GLY A 767 -25.32 -16.34 10.15
N PRO A 768 -25.53 -16.44 11.48
CA PRO A 768 -25.46 -15.33 12.44
C PRO A 768 -24.14 -14.52 12.36
N ARG A 769 -23.06 -15.21 11.98
CA ARG A 769 -21.72 -14.64 11.74
C ARG A 769 -21.69 -13.60 10.62
N ASP A 770 -22.26 -13.91 9.46
CA ASP A 770 -22.21 -13.03 8.28
C ASP A 770 -23.04 -11.76 8.51
N LYS A 771 -24.15 -11.87 9.24
CA LYS A 771 -24.97 -10.72 9.67
C LYS A 771 -24.19 -9.77 10.56
N MET A 772 -23.42 -10.29 11.52
CA MET A 772 -22.60 -9.49 12.42
C MET A 772 -21.46 -8.78 11.64
N LEU A 773 -20.79 -9.48 10.73
CA LEU A 773 -19.75 -8.89 9.89
C LEU A 773 -20.29 -7.81 8.93
N LYS A 774 -21.46 -8.02 8.32
CA LYS A 774 -22.15 -7.01 7.48
C LYS A 774 -22.46 -5.74 8.29
N THR A 775 -22.99 -5.93 9.50
CA THR A 775 -23.31 -4.83 10.44
C THR A 775 -22.06 -4.06 10.87
N LEU A 776 -20.98 -4.77 11.22
CA LEU A 776 -19.71 -4.16 11.60
C LEU A 776 -19.07 -3.38 10.45
N LYS A 777 -19.06 -3.94 9.24
CA LYS A 777 -18.54 -3.27 8.04
C LYS A 777 -19.25 -1.94 7.76
N GLN A 778 -20.55 -1.87 8.02
CA GLN A 778 -21.32 -0.63 7.83
C GLN A 778 -21.17 0.36 9.00
N ARG A 779 -21.25 -0.12 10.24
CA ARG A 779 -21.25 0.74 11.45
C ARG A 779 -19.86 1.21 11.86
N SER A 780 -18.86 0.36 11.68
CA SER A 780 -17.48 0.64 12.05
C SER A 780 -16.50 -0.04 11.08
N PRO A 781 -16.31 0.54 9.88
CA PRO A 781 -15.37 0.00 8.89
C PRO A 781 -13.94 -0.13 9.41
N VAL A 782 -13.52 0.80 10.29
CA VAL A 782 -12.19 0.77 10.92
C VAL A 782 -12.05 -0.47 11.80
N LEU A 783 -13.01 -0.72 12.68
CA LEU A 783 -13.00 -1.91 13.56
C LEU A 783 -13.11 -3.21 12.75
N TYR A 784 -13.90 -3.22 11.68
CA TYR A 784 -14.02 -4.36 10.77
C TYR A 784 -12.71 -4.73 10.08
N ASN A 785 -11.84 -3.75 9.82
CA ASN A 785 -10.54 -3.97 9.17
C ASN A 785 -9.42 -4.35 10.14
N LEU A 786 -9.64 -4.27 11.46
CA LEU A 786 -8.66 -4.74 12.46
C LEU A 786 -8.65 -6.26 12.53
N ALA A 787 -7.49 -6.84 12.85
CA ALA A 787 -7.41 -8.26 13.18
C ALA A 787 -8.36 -8.62 14.35
N CYS A 788 -9.36 -9.47 14.09
CA CYS A 788 -10.38 -9.87 15.05
C CYS A 788 -10.23 -11.36 15.42
N GLU A 789 -10.45 -11.71 16.68
CA GLU A 789 -10.59 -13.11 17.10
C GLU A 789 -12.06 -13.52 17.04
N GLU A 790 -12.35 -14.64 16.36
CA GLU A 790 -13.71 -15.14 16.19
C GLU A 790 -13.97 -16.36 17.08
N ILE A 791 -15.04 -16.29 17.87
CA ILE A 791 -15.41 -17.33 18.83
C ILE A 791 -16.87 -17.74 18.61
N GLN A 792 -17.02 -19.01 18.24
CA GLN A 792 -18.32 -19.67 18.18
C GLN A 792 -18.71 -20.19 19.57
N MET A 793 -19.91 -19.85 20.05
CA MET A 793 -20.44 -20.33 21.32
C MET A 793 -21.17 -21.67 21.15
N LYS A 794 -20.76 -22.70 21.91
CA LYS A 794 -21.41 -24.01 22.03
C LYS A 794 -22.00 -24.12 23.43
N GLU A 795 -23.33 -24.21 23.56
CA GLU A 795 -24.01 -24.48 24.85
C GLU A 795 -23.54 -23.63 26.06
N GLY A 796 -23.05 -22.41 25.83
CA GLY A 796 -22.58 -21.50 26.89
C GLY A 796 -21.10 -21.63 27.29
N GLU A 797 -20.35 -22.63 26.80
CA GLU A 797 -18.94 -22.83 27.18
C GLU A 797 -17.96 -22.56 26.03
N VAL A 798 -16.84 -21.90 26.37
CA VAL A 798 -15.70 -21.65 25.45
C VAL A 798 -14.53 -22.51 25.91
N SER A 799 -13.86 -23.21 24.99
CA SER A 799 -12.78 -24.11 25.36
C SER A 799 -11.61 -23.36 26.03
N ASP A 800 -11.10 -23.92 27.12
CA ASP A 800 -9.94 -23.38 27.86
C ASP A 800 -8.74 -23.12 26.94
N VAL A 801 -8.53 -23.97 25.92
CA VAL A 801 -7.47 -23.81 24.91
C VAL A 801 -7.62 -22.50 24.11
N LYS A 802 -8.84 -22.11 23.74
CA LYS A 802 -9.09 -20.86 23.00
C LYS A 802 -8.91 -19.63 23.90
N LEU A 803 -9.35 -19.71 25.15
CA LEU A 803 -9.13 -18.64 26.13
C LEU A 803 -7.63 -18.43 26.39
N GLN A 804 -6.86 -19.50 26.56
CA GLN A 804 -5.40 -19.44 26.72
C GLN A 804 -4.71 -18.83 25.50
N ARG A 805 -5.16 -19.16 24.28
CA ARG A 805 -4.64 -18.56 23.05
C ARG A 805 -4.82 -17.04 23.00
N ILE A 806 -6.00 -16.55 23.40
CA ILE A 806 -6.30 -15.11 23.45
C ILE A 806 -5.40 -14.41 24.48
N ILE A 807 -5.20 -15.01 25.66
CA ILE A 807 -4.32 -14.46 26.70
C ILE A 807 -2.85 -14.44 26.24
N GLN A 808 -2.40 -15.48 25.53
CA GLN A 808 -1.03 -15.52 24.98
C GLN A 808 -0.79 -14.43 23.93
N GLN A 809 -1.79 -14.12 23.11
CA GLN A 809 -1.74 -12.98 22.18
C GLN A 809 -1.66 -11.63 22.92
N VAL A 810 -2.30 -11.48 24.09
CA VAL A 810 -2.21 -10.24 24.90
C VAL A 810 -0.83 -10.05 25.55
N MET A 811 -0.22 -11.14 26.02
CA MET A 811 1.06 -11.11 26.75
C MET A 811 2.31 -10.92 25.87
N THR A 812 2.14 -10.83 24.55
CA THR A 812 3.24 -10.72 23.61
C THR A 812 3.51 -9.27 23.18
N ASP A 813 4.07 -8.43 24.08
CA ASP A 813 5.23 -7.53 23.76
C ASP A 813 5.77 -6.54 24.82
N ASP A 814 7.08 -6.29 24.71
CA ASP A 814 7.90 -5.20 25.27
C ASP A 814 8.19 -5.15 26.78
N THR A 815 9.03 -6.08 27.24
CA THR A 815 10.35 -5.72 27.84
C THR A 815 11.32 -6.89 27.73
N LYS A 816 12.55 -6.58 27.28
CA LYS A 816 13.75 -7.42 27.35
C LYS A 816 13.86 -8.14 28.71
N GLY A 817 13.87 -9.47 28.67
CA GLY A 817 14.08 -10.35 29.82
C GLY A 817 13.50 -11.74 29.55
N CYS A 818 14.33 -12.62 28.99
CA CYS A 818 14.03 -14.01 28.62
C CYS A 818 12.78 -14.24 27.74
N LYS A 819 12.88 -13.92 26.45
CA LYS A 819 12.09 -14.59 25.41
C LYS A 819 13.03 -15.23 24.39
N VAL A 820 12.70 -16.45 23.99
CA VAL A 820 13.32 -17.19 22.89
C VAL A 820 13.34 -16.27 21.65
N PRO A 821 14.51 -15.97 21.05
CA PRO A 821 14.60 -15.10 19.87
C PRO A 821 13.71 -15.57 18.73
N ILE A 822 13.09 -14.63 18.01
CA ILE A 822 12.34 -14.90 16.78
C ILE A 822 13.23 -14.53 15.60
N VAL A 823 13.56 -15.51 14.77
CA VAL A 823 14.45 -15.38 13.62
C VAL A 823 13.66 -15.56 12.33
N LEU A 824 13.78 -14.60 11.41
CA LEU A 824 13.17 -14.66 10.08
C LEU A 824 14.25 -14.83 9.01
N LEU A 825 14.28 -15.99 8.37
CA LEU A 825 15.12 -16.26 7.20
C LEU A 825 14.40 -15.80 5.93
N ILE A 826 15.01 -14.87 5.21
CA ILE A 826 14.51 -14.37 3.94
C ILE A 826 15.10 -15.23 2.84
N ASN A 827 14.31 -16.22 2.42
CA ASN A 827 14.71 -17.21 1.42
C ASN A 827 13.76 -17.17 0.20
N ASP A 828 14.27 -17.61 -0.94
CA ASP A 828 13.48 -17.95 -2.12
C ASP A 828 12.87 -19.37 -2.01
N GLU A 829 13.56 -20.27 -1.31
CA GLU A 829 13.14 -21.64 -1.02
C GLU A 829 13.81 -22.18 0.26
N TYR A 830 13.38 -23.35 0.73
CA TYR A 830 13.95 -23.93 1.95
C TYR A 830 14.76 -25.21 1.69
N GLY A 831 14.25 -26.14 0.88
CA GLY A 831 14.85 -27.46 0.71
C GLY A 831 16.19 -27.45 -0.02
N THR A 832 16.97 -28.53 0.15
CA THR A 832 18.34 -28.67 -0.42
C THR A 832 18.38 -28.87 -1.94
N SER A 833 17.24 -28.79 -2.62
CA SER A 833 17.05 -29.22 -4.01
C SER A 833 17.77 -28.33 -5.04
N LYS A 834 17.97 -27.02 -4.80
CA LYS A 834 18.78 -26.15 -5.69
C LYS A 834 20.22 -25.91 -5.24
N GLY A 835 20.70 -26.54 -4.15
CA GLY A 835 22.13 -26.68 -3.84
C GLY A 835 22.63 -25.94 -2.59
N GLY A 836 23.78 -25.26 -2.71
CA GLY A 836 24.60 -24.89 -1.54
C GLY A 836 24.02 -23.79 -0.64
N VAL A 837 23.24 -22.85 -1.18
CA VAL A 837 22.63 -21.78 -0.38
C VAL A 837 21.54 -22.34 0.54
N SER A 838 20.62 -23.15 -0.01
CA SER A 838 19.58 -23.79 0.80
C SER A 838 20.15 -24.81 1.79
N THR A 839 21.28 -25.44 1.47
CA THR A 839 22.02 -26.26 2.44
C THR A 839 22.48 -25.45 3.65
N VAL A 840 22.98 -24.22 3.44
CA VAL A 840 23.33 -23.31 4.54
C VAL A 840 22.09 -22.80 5.28
N ASN A 841 20.96 -22.61 4.61
CA ASN A 841 19.69 -22.26 5.27
C ASN A 841 19.24 -23.33 6.25
N CYS A 842 19.20 -24.59 5.80
CA CYS A 842 18.87 -25.72 6.66
C CYS A 842 19.84 -25.81 7.85
N GLN A 843 21.15 -25.60 7.62
CA GLN A 843 22.14 -25.63 8.70
C GLN A 843 21.94 -24.49 9.70
N ALA A 844 21.74 -23.27 9.22
CA ALA A 844 21.45 -22.12 10.08
C ALA A 844 20.21 -22.38 10.94
N SER A 845 19.13 -22.93 10.36
CA SER A 845 17.94 -23.34 11.10
C SER A 845 18.22 -24.45 12.12
N GLN A 846 18.96 -25.48 11.74
CA GLN A 846 19.35 -26.59 12.63
C GLN A 846 20.20 -26.09 13.82
N THR A 847 21.08 -25.12 13.62
CA THR A 847 21.85 -24.50 14.72
C THR A 847 20.93 -23.76 15.70
N LEU A 848 19.86 -23.14 15.19
CA LEU A 848 18.85 -22.39 15.95
C LEU A 848 17.76 -23.27 16.61
N GLN A 849 17.61 -24.52 16.18
CA GLN A 849 16.59 -25.45 16.66
C GLN A 849 16.59 -25.55 18.20
N GLY A 850 15.41 -25.40 18.80
CA GLY A 850 15.22 -25.41 20.25
C GLY A 850 15.80 -24.20 21.01
N LYS A 851 16.40 -23.23 20.31
CA LYS A 851 16.98 -22.00 20.89
C LYS A 851 16.32 -20.72 20.39
N ALA A 852 15.64 -20.78 19.25
CA ALA A 852 14.88 -19.70 18.64
C ALA A 852 13.61 -20.24 17.98
N VAL A 853 12.61 -19.37 17.79
CA VAL A 853 11.48 -19.64 16.89
C VAL A 853 11.88 -19.18 15.50
N VAL A 854 11.83 -20.09 14.52
CA VAL A 854 12.40 -19.85 13.20
C VAL A 854 11.30 -19.85 12.13
N TYR A 855 11.24 -18.77 11.37
CA TYR A 855 10.38 -18.63 10.19
C TYR A 855 11.25 -18.50 8.95
N ALA A 856 10.84 -19.11 7.84
CA ALA A 856 11.53 -18.97 6.56
C ALA A 856 10.53 -18.65 5.44
N THR A 857 10.84 -17.65 4.62
CA THR A 857 10.00 -17.33 3.46
C THR A 857 10.25 -18.31 2.31
N VAL A 858 9.23 -18.56 1.50
CA VAL A 858 9.34 -19.37 0.27
C VAL A 858 8.58 -18.68 -0.87
N LEU A 859 9.13 -18.71 -2.08
CA LEU A 859 8.55 -18.09 -3.29
C LEU A 859 7.74 -19.09 -4.12
N GLN A 860 6.91 -19.90 -3.47
CA GLN A 860 6.10 -20.94 -4.12
C GLN A 860 4.69 -20.91 -3.52
N LEU A 861 3.66 -20.90 -4.37
CA LEU A 861 2.26 -20.99 -3.92
C LEU A 861 1.95 -22.38 -3.34
N ASN A 862 2.52 -23.41 -3.95
CA ASN A 862 2.48 -24.79 -3.47
C ASN A 862 3.91 -25.20 -3.12
N VAL A 863 4.19 -25.30 -1.82
CA VAL A 863 5.50 -25.73 -1.33
C VAL A 863 5.71 -27.21 -1.70
N PRO A 864 6.83 -27.58 -2.34
CA PRO A 864 7.17 -28.99 -2.58
C PRO A 864 7.19 -29.79 -1.28
N GLU A 865 6.73 -31.04 -1.33
CA GLU A 865 6.69 -31.94 -0.17
C GLU A 865 8.06 -32.06 0.51
N GLN A 866 9.13 -32.16 -0.27
CA GLN A 866 10.51 -32.22 0.22
C GLN A 866 10.94 -30.97 1.00
N ASP A 867 10.50 -29.78 0.57
CA ASP A 867 10.81 -28.52 1.25
C ASP A 867 10.04 -28.43 2.58
N GLN A 868 8.78 -28.88 2.59
CA GLN A 868 7.95 -28.94 3.79
C GLN A 868 8.49 -29.97 4.80
N GLU A 869 8.92 -31.15 4.34
CA GLU A 869 9.55 -32.18 5.18
C GLU A 869 10.86 -31.67 5.79
N ALA A 870 11.70 -30.99 5.00
CA ALA A 870 12.93 -30.38 5.51
C ALA A 870 12.64 -29.32 6.57
N ALA A 871 11.64 -28.46 6.36
CA ALA A 871 11.24 -27.45 7.32
C ALA A 871 10.69 -28.07 8.62
N ASN A 872 9.85 -29.10 8.52
CA ASN A 872 9.32 -29.83 9.66
C ASN A 872 10.46 -30.49 10.47
N ARG A 873 11.43 -31.11 9.80
CA ARG A 873 12.61 -31.73 10.44
C ARG A 873 13.44 -30.70 11.22
N ASP A 874 13.57 -29.50 10.67
CA ASP A 874 14.40 -28.44 11.22
C ASP A 874 13.64 -27.51 12.20
N ASP A 875 12.37 -27.81 12.50
CA ASP A 875 11.46 -26.99 13.33
C ASP A 875 11.27 -25.55 12.81
N VAL A 876 11.08 -25.43 11.48
CA VAL A 876 10.91 -24.15 10.77
C VAL A 876 9.50 -24.01 10.23
N THR A 877 8.89 -22.85 10.47
CA THR A 877 7.61 -22.49 9.84
C THR A 877 7.84 -21.80 8.50
N LEU A 878 7.37 -22.40 7.42
CA LEU A 878 7.45 -21.81 6.07
C LEU A 878 6.34 -20.77 5.85
N ILE A 879 6.71 -19.65 5.24
CA ILE A 879 5.79 -18.56 4.90
C ILE A 879 5.76 -18.39 3.39
N GLY A 880 4.67 -18.84 2.78
CA GLY A 880 4.39 -18.64 1.36
C GLY A 880 3.65 -17.32 1.08
N PRO A 881 3.57 -16.93 -0.21
CA PRO A 881 2.79 -15.78 -0.65
C PRO A 881 1.28 -16.03 -0.53
N ASP A 882 0.49 -14.98 -0.27
CA ASP A 882 -0.97 -15.05 -0.14
C ASP A 882 -1.64 -15.47 -1.47
N PRO A 883 -2.40 -16.60 -1.51
CA PRO A 883 -2.99 -17.14 -2.72
C PRO A 883 -4.27 -16.43 -3.19
N ARG A 884 -4.82 -15.45 -2.45
CA ARG A 884 -6.13 -14.85 -2.75
C ARG A 884 -6.12 -13.98 -4.03
N GLY A 885 -6.69 -14.53 -5.11
CA GLY A 885 -7.35 -13.80 -6.20
C GLY A 885 -6.46 -13.17 -7.29
N ARG A 886 -5.31 -13.75 -7.67
CA ARG A 886 -4.34 -13.05 -8.54
C ARG A 886 -3.66 -13.93 -9.58
N GLU A 887 -3.43 -13.37 -10.76
CA GLU A 887 -2.63 -13.96 -11.85
C GLU A 887 -1.14 -13.57 -11.73
N GLY A 888 -0.25 -14.56 -11.61
CA GLY A 888 1.21 -14.41 -11.68
C GLY A 888 1.96 -15.40 -10.77
N GLU A 889 3.10 -15.93 -11.24
CA GLU A 889 3.97 -16.78 -10.40
C GLU A 889 4.73 -15.92 -9.36
N PRO A 890 4.91 -16.39 -8.11
CA PRO A 890 5.69 -15.66 -7.12
C PRO A 890 7.12 -15.41 -7.59
N THR A 891 7.62 -14.19 -7.35
CA THR A 891 8.98 -13.78 -7.71
C THR A 891 9.67 -13.13 -6.52
N LEU A 892 11.00 -13.06 -6.57
CA LEU A 892 11.78 -12.41 -5.52
C LEU A 892 11.43 -10.92 -5.37
N ASP A 893 10.96 -10.28 -6.44
CA ASP A 893 10.45 -8.91 -6.40
C ASP A 893 9.26 -8.76 -5.45
N TRP A 894 8.40 -9.79 -5.34
CA TRP A 894 7.26 -9.76 -4.41
C TRP A 894 7.73 -9.70 -2.96
N LEU A 895 8.81 -10.40 -2.64
CA LEU A 895 9.43 -10.37 -1.33
C LEU A 895 10.28 -9.10 -1.12
N THR A 896 10.83 -8.55 -2.20
CA THR A 896 11.73 -7.37 -2.12
C THR A 896 10.97 -6.06 -1.99
N TYR A 897 9.96 -5.83 -2.83
CA TYR A 897 9.31 -4.52 -2.97
C TYR A 897 7.83 -4.52 -2.58
N SER A 898 7.18 -5.69 -2.63
CA SER A 898 5.72 -5.81 -2.46
C SER A 898 5.35 -6.77 -1.31
N HIS A 899 6.26 -6.96 -0.36
CA HIS A 899 6.12 -7.93 0.73
C HIS A 899 4.96 -7.57 1.67
N ARG A 900 4.58 -6.28 1.72
CA ARG A 900 3.38 -5.79 2.42
C ARG A 900 2.09 -6.45 1.95
N TYR A 901 2.05 -6.78 0.67
CA TYR A 901 0.87 -7.27 -0.01
C TYR A 901 0.88 -8.77 -0.24
N HIS A 902 2.02 -9.32 -0.66
CA HIS A 902 2.16 -10.74 -0.96
C HIS A 902 2.52 -11.59 0.26
N PHE A 903 3.18 -11.00 1.27
CA PHE A 903 3.58 -11.67 2.50
C PHE A 903 2.96 -10.95 3.71
N GLN A 904 1.63 -10.91 3.76
CA GLN A 904 0.87 -10.27 4.85
C GLN A 904 1.08 -10.98 6.20
N ASN A 905 1.33 -12.29 6.15
CA ASN A 905 1.43 -13.17 7.33
C ASN A 905 2.87 -13.32 7.86
N LEU A 906 3.75 -12.35 7.62
CA LEU A 906 5.07 -12.37 8.26
C LEU A 906 4.92 -12.27 9.79
N PRO A 907 5.80 -12.94 10.56
CA PRO A 907 5.65 -13.07 12.01
C PRO A 907 5.73 -11.73 12.71
N LYS A 908 4.97 -11.55 13.79
CA LYS A 908 5.10 -10.37 14.65
C LYS A 908 6.39 -10.50 15.50
N ASN A 909 7.05 -9.38 15.77
CA ASN A 909 8.15 -9.26 16.74
C ASN A 909 9.44 -10.02 16.40
N VAL A 910 9.79 -10.05 15.11
CA VAL A 910 11.08 -10.56 14.64
C VAL A 910 12.22 -9.81 15.33
N THR A 911 13.16 -10.56 15.92
CA THR A 911 14.34 -10.02 16.62
C THR A 911 15.59 -10.04 15.74
N CYS A 912 15.67 -10.99 14.80
CA CYS A 912 16.79 -11.13 13.88
C CYS A 912 16.27 -11.51 12.48
N ILE A 913 16.79 -10.85 11.45
CA ILE A 913 16.51 -11.12 10.04
C ILE A 913 17.79 -11.62 9.38
N ILE A 914 17.69 -12.75 8.69
CA ILE A 914 18.81 -13.37 7.99
C ILE A 914 18.56 -13.29 6.48
N GLY A 915 19.50 -12.70 5.74
CA GLY A 915 19.46 -12.62 4.28
C GLY A 915 20.75 -13.13 3.62
N HIS A 916 20.72 -13.27 2.30
CA HIS A 916 21.83 -13.81 1.50
C HIS A 916 22.34 -12.78 0.50
N ALA A 917 23.63 -12.46 0.57
CA ALA A 917 24.28 -11.48 -0.30
C ALA A 917 24.10 -11.85 -1.78
N ASN A 918 23.73 -10.87 -2.61
CA ASN A 918 23.41 -11.02 -4.03
C ASN A 918 22.20 -11.93 -4.37
N ILE A 919 21.46 -12.41 -3.36
CA ILE A 919 20.27 -13.25 -3.56
C ILE A 919 19.07 -12.58 -2.89
N THR A 920 19.00 -12.59 -1.56
CA THR A 920 17.87 -12.04 -0.81
C THR A 920 18.22 -10.81 0.03
N ASP A 921 19.46 -10.31 -0.05
CA ASP A 921 19.95 -9.16 0.73
C ASP A 921 19.12 -7.88 0.58
N THR A 922 18.61 -7.63 -0.62
CA THR A 922 17.76 -6.47 -0.92
C THR A 922 16.41 -6.62 -0.22
N ALA A 923 15.81 -7.81 -0.30
CA ALA A 923 14.55 -8.13 0.37
C ALA A 923 14.69 -8.09 1.89
N ALA A 924 15.75 -8.68 2.43
CA ALA A 924 16.02 -8.71 3.87
C ALA A 924 16.19 -7.30 4.43
N ARG A 925 16.91 -6.43 3.73
CA ARG A 925 17.07 -5.03 4.12
C ARG A 925 15.76 -4.26 4.06
N ASN A 926 15.02 -4.37 2.96
CA ASN A 926 13.73 -3.68 2.83
C ASN A 926 12.73 -4.15 3.88
N ILE A 927 12.61 -5.47 4.12
CA ILE A 927 11.73 -6.02 5.15
C ILE A 927 12.17 -5.54 6.54
N LYS A 928 13.46 -5.49 6.84
CA LYS A 928 13.95 -4.90 8.09
C LYS A 928 13.52 -3.44 8.20
N ASP A 929 13.86 -2.62 7.23
CA ASP A 929 13.65 -1.18 7.30
C ASP A 929 12.14 -0.82 7.30
N ASP A 930 11.31 -1.57 6.56
CA ASP A 930 9.88 -1.31 6.41
C ASP A 930 9.03 -1.98 7.51
N ARG A 931 9.39 -3.17 8.01
CA ARG A 931 8.54 -3.98 8.90
C ARG A 931 9.11 -4.16 10.29
N TYR A 932 10.44 -4.23 10.42
CA TYR A 932 11.13 -4.59 11.66
C TYR A 932 12.36 -3.71 11.90
N PRO A 933 12.20 -2.37 12.02
CA PRO A 933 13.34 -1.46 12.14
C PRO A 933 14.21 -1.74 13.37
N GLN A 934 13.64 -2.38 14.40
CA GLN A 934 14.30 -2.83 15.62
C GLN A 934 15.08 -4.16 15.49
N ALA A 935 14.86 -4.94 14.43
CA ALA A 935 15.48 -6.25 14.28
C ALA A 935 16.94 -6.14 13.83
N ASP A 936 17.77 -7.06 14.32
CA ASP A 936 19.14 -7.20 13.85
C ASP A 936 19.16 -7.78 12.42
N LEU A 937 20.06 -7.27 11.57
CA LEU A 937 20.30 -7.82 10.23
C LEU A 937 21.57 -8.66 10.24
N VAL A 938 21.46 -9.92 9.82
CA VAL A 938 22.58 -10.83 9.57
C VAL A 938 22.59 -11.21 8.09
N THR A 939 23.76 -11.24 7.47
CA THR A 939 23.88 -11.57 6.04
C THR A 939 24.91 -12.66 5.77
N PHE A 940 24.53 -13.68 5.01
CA PHE A 940 25.46 -14.71 4.53
C PHE A 940 26.00 -14.40 3.13
N THR A 941 27.31 -14.53 2.94
CA THR A 941 27.99 -14.34 1.67
C THR A 941 28.52 -15.66 1.14
N HIS A 942 28.03 -16.06 -0.04
CA HIS A 942 28.26 -17.38 -0.65
C HIS A 942 29.12 -17.34 -1.92
N VAL A 943 29.42 -16.16 -2.43
CA VAL A 943 30.05 -16.00 -3.74
C VAL A 943 31.01 -14.83 -3.74
N ILE A 944 32.05 -14.95 -4.58
CA ILE A 944 32.91 -13.86 -5.01
C ILE A 944 32.54 -13.57 -6.47
N PRO A 945 31.77 -12.50 -6.77
CA PRO A 945 31.36 -12.18 -8.14
C PRO A 945 32.52 -12.08 -9.12
N GLU A 946 33.64 -11.46 -8.74
CA GLU A 946 34.85 -11.34 -9.57
C GLU A 946 35.39 -12.71 -10.04
N ASP A 947 35.40 -13.71 -9.14
CA ASP A 947 35.93 -15.06 -9.39
C ASP A 947 35.03 -15.90 -10.30
N THR A 948 33.73 -15.59 -10.35
CA THR A 948 32.74 -16.40 -11.10
C THR A 948 32.31 -15.76 -12.42
N ALA A 949 32.37 -14.43 -12.54
CA ALA A 949 31.93 -13.70 -13.74
C ALA A 949 32.82 -13.98 -14.96
N TYR A 950 34.13 -14.17 -14.76
CA TYR A 950 35.09 -14.50 -15.82
C TYR A 950 34.69 -15.75 -16.62
N PHE A 951 34.18 -16.78 -15.94
CA PHE A 951 33.83 -18.06 -16.57
C PHE A 951 32.42 -18.12 -17.16
N LYS A 952 31.61 -17.08 -16.95
CA LYS A 952 30.23 -16.97 -17.47
C LYS A 952 30.14 -16.23 -18.82
N GLY A 953 31.24 -15.60 -19.27
CA GLY A 953 31.39 -14.94 -20.58
C GLY A 953 30.60 -13.62 -20.75
N GLY A 954 31.07 -12.77 -21.68
CA GLY A 954 30.36 -11.57 -22.16
C GLY A 954 30.42 -10.32 -21.25
N GLN A 955 29.46 -9.38 -21.47
CA GLN A 955 29.29 -8.11 -20.75
C GLN A 955 29.17 -8.27 -19.21
N ARG A 956 28.76 -9.47 -18.75
CA ARG A 956 28.65 -9.86 -17.33
C ARG A 956 29.96 -9.82 -16.54
N ALA A 957 31.12 -9.91 -17.22
CA ALA A 957 32.40 -9.72 -16.56
C ALA A 957 32.57 -8.26 -16.06
N MET A 958 31.94 -7.28 -16.72
CA MET A 958 31.94 -5.88 -16.30
C MET A 958 30.96 -5.59 -15.15
N GLU A 959 29.89 -6.38 -15.02
CA GLU A 959 28.86 -6.25 -13.98
C GLU A 959 29.30 -6.79 -12.60
N ALA A 960 30.37 -7.58 -12.52
CA ALA A 960 30.87 -8.17 -11.27
C ALA A 960 31.17 -7.11 -10.20
N TRP A 961 31.79 -6.01 -10.61
CA TRP A 961 32.05 -4.85 -9.76
C TRP A 961 30.75 -4.20 -9.23
N GLU A 962 29.72 -4.10 -10.07
CA GLU A 962 28.44 -3.48 -9.68
C GLU A 962 27.69 -4.35 -8.67
N ILE A 963 27.71 -5.67 -8.87
CA ILE A 963 27.16 -6.66 -7.94
C ILE A 963 27.85 -6.55 -6.58
N GLU A 964 29.18 -6.55 -6.55
CA GLU A 964 29.91 -6.42 -5.28
C GLU A 964 29.66 -5.08 -4.60
N LYS A 965 29.62 -3.98 -5.35
CA LYS A 965 29.27 -2.66 -4.81
C LYS A 965 27.87 -2.64 -4.19
N LYS A 966 26.91 -3.38 -4.77
CA LYS A 966 25.56 -3.56 -4.23
C LYS A 966 25.57 -4.42 -2.96
N MET A 967 26.33 -5.51 -2.94
CA MET A 967 26.52 -6.34 -1.73
C MET A 967 27.11 -5.51 -0.57
N LEU A 968 28.16 -4.72 -0.82
CA LEU A 968 28.76 -3.81 0.16
C LEU A 968 27.77 -2.74 0.65
N LYS A 969 26.89 -2.25 -0.23
CA LYS A 969 25.82 -1.32 0.17
C LYS A 969 24.85 -1.98 1.15
N HIS A 970 24.43 -3.21 0.90
CA HIS A 970 23.37 -3.87 1.68
C HIS A 970 23.83 -4.34 3.05
N VAL A 971 25.09 -4.76 3.18
CA VAL A 971 25.67 -5.21 4.45
C VAL A 971 26.11 -4.07 5.37
N ASP A 972 26.12 -2.84 4.86
CA ASP A 972 26.50 -1.64 5.62
C ASP A 972 25.63 -1.47 6.87
N ASN A 973 26.25 -1.42 8.05
CA ASN A 973 25.63 -1.39 9.38
C ASN A 973 24.81 -2.63 9.77
N ALA A 974 24.87 -3.74 9.01
CA ALA A 974 24.35 -5.02 9.47
C ALA A 974 25.04 -5.43 10.78
N LYS A 975 24.33 -6.16 11.67
CA LYS A 975 24.92 -6.63 12.93
C LYS A 975 26.09 -7.55 12.67
N ALA A 976 25.92 -8.51 11.77
CA ALA A 976 26.98 -9.43 11.39
C ALA A 976 26.90 -9.81 9.91
N ALA A 977 28.05 -10.04 9.30
CA ALA A 977 28.18 -10.72 8.03
C ALA A 977 28.93 -12.04 8.20
N PHE A 978 28.40 -13.13 7.66
CA PHE A 978 29.02 -14.45 7.67
C PHE A 978 29.52 -14.79 6.27
N SER A 979 30.82 -15.04 6.13
CA SER A 979 31.42 -15.52 4.88
C SER A 979 31.58 -17.04 4.91
N VAL A 980 31.03 -17.72 3.91
CA VAL A 980 31.03 -19.19 3.85
C VAL A 980 32.39 -19.69 3.36
N GLY A 981 33.31 -19.93 4.31
CA GLY A 981 34.67 -20.37 4.05
C GLY A 981 35.70 -19.23 3.95
N GLU A 982 36.97 -19.62 4.12
CA GLU A 982 38.09 -18.69 4.27
C GLU A 982 38.35 -17.84 3.04
N ARG A 983 38.16 -18.42 1.85
CA ARG A 983 38.37 -17.72 0.59
C ARG A 983 37.51 -16.46 0.50
N ILE A 984 36.22 -16.61 0.80
CA ILE A 984 35.25 -15.51 0.81
C ILE A 984 35.57 -14.54 1.94
N TYR A 985 35.87 -15.06 3.13
CA TYR A 985 36.22 -14.24 4.29
C TYR A 985 37.40 -13.31 3.98
N LYS A 986 38.52 -13.85 3.48
CA LYS A 986 39.73 -13.09 3.12
C LYS A 986 39.47 -12.08 1.98
N HIS A 987 38.61 -12.41 1.01
CA HIS A 987 38.24 -11.50 -0.08
C HIS A 987 37.51 -10.24 0.41
N PHE A 988 36.60 -10.39 1.38
CA PHE A 988 35.76 -9.30 1.84
C PHE A 988 36.37 -8.46 2.99
N ILE A 989 37.38 -8.97 3.71
CA ILE A 989 38.13 -8.19 4.74
C ILE A 989 38.55 -6.80 4.22
N PRO A 990 39.41 -6.69 3.19
CA PRO A 990 39.89 -5.37 2.73
C PRO A 990 38.76 -4.51 2.15
N LYS A 991 37.69 -5.14 1.64
CA LYS A 991 36.54 -4.42 1.07
C LYS A 991 35.68 -3.78 2.16
N TYR A 992 35.52 -4.43 3.31
CA TYR A 992 34.85 -3.86 4.48
C TYR A 992 35.71 -2.79 5.18
N GLU A 993 37.04 -2.87 5.10
CA GLU A 993 37.92 -1.81 5.62
C GLU A 993 37.85 -0.51 4.79
N GLY A 994 37.55 -0.60 3.49
CA GLY A 994 37.52 0.52 2.56
C GLY A 994 36.27 1.41 2.58
N GLY A 995 35.32 1.20 3.50
CA GLY A 995 34.15 2.08 3.65
C GLY A 995 32.95 1.42 4.32
N LYS A 996 32.07 0.82 3.52
CA LYS A 996 30.80 0.23 3.99
C LYS A 996 31.03 -1.14 4.61
N LYS A 997 30.56 -1.34 5.84
CA LYS A 997 30.88 -2.55 6.61
C LYS A 997 29.78 -2.99 7.57
N PRO A 998 29.71 -4.30 7.87
CA PRO A 998 28.96 -4.78 9.02
C PRO A 998 29.66 -4.35 10.33
N ARG A 999 28.96 -4.49 11.46
CA ARG A 999 29.56 -4.33 12.79
C ARG A 999 30.54 -5.46 13.09
N GLU A 1000 30.19 -6.67 12.70
CA GLU A 1000 31.01 -7.87 12.87
C GLU A 1000 31.12 -8.65 11.55
N HIS A 1001 32.28 -9.22 11.28
CA HIS A 1001 32.52 -10.08 10.13
C HIS A 1001 33.11 -11.40 10.58
N HIS A 1002 32.34 -12.47 10.39
CA HIS A 1002 32.63 -13.80 10.90
C HIS A 1002 32.82 -14.80 9.76
N LEU A 1003 33.62 -15.83 10.04
CA LEU A 1003 33.77 -16.99 9.20
C LEU A 1003 32.66 -18.00 9.53
N PHE A 1004 32.03 -18.58 8.51
CA PHE A 1004 31.08 -19.66 8.67
C PHE A 1004 31.57 -20.92 7.95
N PHE A 1005 31.67 -22.03 8.67
CA PHE A 1005 32.05 -23.31 8.10
C PHE A 1005 30.84 -24.24 8.00
N PRO A 1006 30.37 -24.57 6.78
CA PRO A 1006 29.30 -25.53 6.60
C PRO A 1006 29.66 -26.91 7.13
N ARG A 1007 28.69 -27.59 7.75
CA ARG A 1007 28.81 -28.99 8.16
C ARG A 1007 28.39 -29.91 7.01
N PRO A 1008 28.94 -31.13 6.84
CA PRO A 1008 28.33 -32.11 5.94
C PRO A 1008 26.94 -32.53 6.45
N SER A 1009 26.01 -32.81 5.55
CA SER A 1009 24.69 -33.34 5.92
C SER A 1009 24.83 -34.68 6.68
N LYS A 1010 23.99 -34.90 7.70
CA LYS A 1010 23.91 -36.17 8.45
C LYS A 1010 23.77 -37.37 7.52
N LEU A 1011 23.06 -37.18 6.39
CA LEU A 1011 22.87 -38.17 5.34
C LEU A 1011 24.19 -38.81 4.85
N PHE A 1012 25.25 -38.01 4.72
CA PHE A 1012 26.58 -38.49 4.30
C PHE A 1012 27.43 -38.93 5.49
N GLU A 1013 27.33 -38.24 6.62
CA GLU A 1013 28.06 -38.60 7.85
C GLU A 1013 27.74 -40.03 8.29
N GLU A 1014 26.47 -40.44 8.21
CA GLU A 1014 25.97 -41.73 8.70
C GLU A 1014 26.21 -42.89 7.72
N VAL A 1015 26.64 -42.62 6.49
CA VAL A 1015 26.93 -43.67 5.50
C VAL A 1015 28.03 -44.61 6.01
N LYS A 1016 27.74 -45.92 5.95
CA LYS A 1016 28.70 -46.99 6.21
C LYS A 1016 29.12 -47.61 4.89
N ILE A 1017 30.28 -47.19 4.38
CA ILE A 1017 30.84 -47.74 3.14
C ILE A 1017 31.69 -48.96 3.46
N GLN A 1018 31.42 -50.06 2.75
CA GLN A 1018 32.34 -51.19 2.70
C GLN A 1018 33.24 -51.05 1.46
N PRO A 1019 34.56 -51.30 1.57
CA PRO A 1019 35.45 -51.29 0.41
C PRO A 1019 34.93 -52.26 -0.65
N LYS A 1020 34.68 -51.76 -1.87
CA LYS A 1020 34.18 -52.60 -2.95
C LYS A 1020 35.22 -53.66 -3.30
N SER A 1021 34.79 -54.93 -3.38
CA SER A 1021 35.65 -55.98 -3.92
C SER A 1021 36.01 -55.62 -5.36
N GLY A 1022 37.29 -55.71 -5.74
CA GLY A 1022 37.81 -55.23 -7.04
C GLY A 1022 37.31 -55.98 -8.28
N LYS A 1023 36.11 -56.55 -8.25
CA LYS A 1023 35.43 -57.21 -9.37
C LYS A 1023 34.34 -56.26 -9.90
N GLY A 1024 34.64 -55.52 -10.96
CA GLY A 1024 33.69 -54.61 -11.64
C GLY A 1024 34.37 -53.37 -12.24
N ALA A 1025 33.60 -52.58 -12.99
CA ALA A 1025 34.09 -51.32 -13.55
C ALA A 1025 34.32 -50.26 -12.46
N LEU A 1026 35.43 -49.53 -12.56
CA LEU A 1026 35.79 -48.40 -11.70
C LEU A 1026 34.93 -47.19 -12.05
N VAL A 1027 34.21 -46.64 -11.09
CA VAL A 1027 33.28 -45.52 -11.29
C VAL A 1027 33.90 -44.21 -10.81
N VAL A 1028 34.02 -43.23 -11.70
CA VAL A 1028 34.42 -41.85 -11.37
C VAL A 1028 33.20 -40.95 -11.44
N LEU A 1029 32.98 -40.15 -10.41
CA LEU A 1029 31.79 -39.30 -10.27
C LEU A 1029 32.17 -37.82 -10.21
N CYS A 1030 31.45 -36.98 -10.96
CA CYS A 1030 31.47 -35.52 -10.79
C CYS A 1030 30.06 -35.03 -10.48
N ILE A 1031 29.91 -34.12 -9.51
CA ILE A 1031 28.61 -33.57 -9.10
C ILE A 1031 28.70 -32.05 -9.10
N GLY A 1032 27.76 -31.40 -9.75
CA GLY A 1032 27.77 -29.95 -9.89
C GLY A 1032 26.74 -29.46 -10.87
N ARG A 1033 26.20 -28.26 -10.62
CA ARG A 1033 25.26 -27.62 -11.53
C ARG A 1033 26.01 -27.09 -12.75
N VAL A 1034 25.64 -27.57 -13.93
CA VAL A 1034 26.30 -27.22 -15.19
C VAL A 1034 25.23 -26.81 -16.21
N LYS A 1035 25.35 -25.57 -16.71
CA LYS A 1035 24.60 -25.07 -17.88
C LYS A 1035 25.58 -24.81 -19.02
N ASN A 1036 25.24 -25.19 -20.25
CA ASN A 1036 26.10 -25.03 -21.44
C ASN A 1036 27.57 -25.49 -21.29
N VAL A 1037 27.86 -26.46 -20.41
CA VAL A 1037 29.24 -26.85 -20.02
C VAL A 1037 30.13 -25.66 -19.70
N GLU A 1038 29.64 -24.77 -18.85
CA GLU A 1038 30.44 -23.65 -18.36
C GLU A 1038 31.80 -24.15 -17.82
N ASN A 1039 32.88 -23.47 -18.24
CA ASN A 1039 34.26 -23.81 -17.88
C ASN A 1039 34.52 -23.76 -16.36
N LEU A 1040 33.66 -23.05 -15.61
CA LEU A 1040 33.77 -22.84 -14.17
C LEU A 1040 33.93 -24.16 -13.39
N LYS A 1041 33.09 -25.16 -13.67
CA LYS A 1041 33.07 -26.44 -12.93
C LYS A 1041 34.16 -27.41 -13.35
N GLY A 1042 34.92 -27.12 -14.40
CA GLY A 1042 36.11 -27.90 -14.81
C GLY A 1042 35.80 -29.26 -15.44
N TYR A 1043 34.60 -29.47 -15.98
CA TYR A 1043 34.20 -30.77 -16.54
C TYR A 1043 34.91 -31.07 -17.87
N ASN A 1044 35.20 -30.05 -18.69
CA ASN A 1044 36.05 -30.19 -19.88
C ASN A 1044 37.49 -30.60 -19.52
N LEU A 1045 38.04 -30.04 -18.44
CA LEU A 1045 39.37 -30.39 -17.93
C LEU A 1045 39.41 -31.86 -17.51
N VAL A 1046 38.41 -32.32 -16.74
CA VAL A 1046 38.34 -33.71 -16.28
C VAL A 1046 37.99 -34.68 -17.39
N ALA A 1047 37.17 -34.31 -18.38
CA ALA A 1047 36.97 -35.11 -19.59
C ALA A 1047 38.32 -35.48 -20.23
N ARG A 1048 39.20 -34.48 -20.41
CA ARG A 1048 40.53 -34.68 -21.00
C ARG A 1048 41.43 -35.54 -20.10
N ALA A 1049 41.39 -35.33 -18.78
CA ALA A 1049 42.12 -36.15 -17.82
C ALA A 1049 41.67 -37.63 -17.83
N ILE A 1050 40.36 -37.87 -17.84
CA ILE A 1050 39.76 -39.21 -17.90
C ILE A 1050 40.13 -39.91 -19.22
N GLY A 1051 40.15 -39.18 -20.33
CA GLY A 1051 40.64 -39.68 -21.62
C GLY A 1051 42.07 -40.19 -21.57
N ILE A 1052 42.95 -39.49 -20.83
CA ILE A 1052 44.33 -39.93 -20.59
C ILE A 1052 44.35 -41.20 -19.71
N VAL A 1053 43.57 -41.23 -18.62
CA VAL A 1053 43.51 -42.38 -17.69
C VAL A 1053 42.96 -43.63 -18.36
N ARG A 1054 41.97 -43.49 -19.27
CA ARG A 1054 41.34 -44.59 -20.02
C ARG A 1054 42.33 -45.40 -20.86
N LYS A 1055 43.47 -44.81 -21.23
CA LYS A 1055 44.56 -45.54 -21.92
C LYS A 1055 45.20 -46.61 -21.02
N TYR A 1056 45.15 -46.43 -19.70
CA TYR A 1056 45.77 -47.31 -18.70
C TYR A 1056 44.74 -48.17 -17.94
N LEU A 1057 43.52 -47.67 -17.73
CA LEU A 1057 42.44 -48.37 -17.02
C LEU A 1057 41.27 -48.63 -17.97
N LYS A 1058 41.17 -49.86 -18.47
CA LYS A 1058 40.20 -50.27 -19.51
C LYS A 1058 38.77 -50.47 -19.00
N ASP A 1059 38.58 -50.72 -17.72
CA ASP A 1059 37.27 -50.90 -17.08
C ASP A 1059 36.90 -49.68 -16.22
N LEU A 1060 36.87 -48.49 -16.84
CA LEU A 1060 36.51 -47.22 -16.22
C LEU A 1060 35.15 -46.70 -16.72
N GLN A 1061 34.28 -46.26 -15.83
CA GLN A 1061 33.03 -45.56 -16.11
C GLN A 1061 33.09 -44.14 -15.54
N TRP A 1062 32.54 -43.18 -16.29
CA TRP A 1062 32.45 -41.79 -15.85
C TRP A 1062 30.99 -41.36 -15.78
N ILE A 1063 30.57 -40.94 -14.58
CA ILE A 1063 29.23 -40.43 -14.30
C ILE A 1063 29.34 -38.94 -13.93
N THR A 1064 28.43 -38.13 -14.45
CA THR A 1064 28.29 -36.73 -14.07
C THR A 1064 26.85 -36.44 -13.69
N ARG A 1065 26.62 -35.80 -12.54
CA ARG A 1065 25.28 -35.36 -12.10
C ARG A 1065 25.18 -33.84 -12.08
N GLY A 1066 24.01 -33.33 -12.48
CA GLY A 1066 23.65 -31.90 -12.41
C GLY A 1066 23.65 -31.17 -13.75
N ILE A 1067 23.43 -31.90 -14.85
CA ILE A 1067 23.24 -31.32 -16.19
C ILE A 1067 21.73 -31.21 -16.47
N SER A 1068 21.27 -30.04 -16.89
CA SER A 1068 19.83 -29.84 -17.17
C SER A 1068 19.39 -30.70 -18.38
N LYS A 1069 18.09 -31.05 -18.45
CA LYS A 1069 17.55 -31.79 -19.60
C LYS A 1069 17.76 -31.02 -20.92
N ASP A 1070 17.64 -29.70 -20.87
CA ASP A 1070 17.80 -28.82 -22.02
C ASP A 1070 19.27 -28.73 -22.49
N ASP A 1071 20.22 -28.76 -21.54
CA ASP A 1071 21.66 -28.69 -21.80
C ASP A 1071 22.30 -30.04 -22.14
N TRP A 1072 21.54 -31.14 -22.05
CA TRP A 1072 22.07 -32.50 -22.15
C TRP A 1072 22.87 -32.74 -23.43
N LYS A 1073 22.30 -32.39 -24.59
CA LYS A 1073 22.89 -32.70 -25.90
C LYS A 1073 24.20 -31.94 -26.12
N GLU A 1074 24.20 -30.64 -25.85
CA GLU A 1074 25.39 -29.81 -26.01
C GLU A 1074 26.46 -30.22 -25.01
N SER A 1075 26.05 -30.57 -23.78
CA SER A 1075 26.98 -31.01 -22.76
C SER A 1075 27.67 -32.32 -23.11
N LEU A 1076 26.91 -33.29 -23.59
CA LEU A 1076 27.47 -34.56 -24.05
C LEU A 1076 28.49 -34.35 -25.18
N LYS A 1077 28.16 -33.49 -26.15
CA LYS A 1077 29.03 -33.17 -27.30
C LYS A 1077 30.36 -32.58 -26.85
N ILE A 1078 30.35 -31.59 -25.96
CA ILE A 1078 31.57 -30.93 -25.45
C ILE A 1078 32.42 -31.91 -24.64
N LEU A 1079 31.81 -32.72 -23.77
CA LEU A 1079 32.55 -33.67 -22.93
C LEU A 1079 33.17 -34.79 -23.75
N VAL A 1080 32.45 -35.35 -24.72
CA VAL A 1080 32.96 -36.37 -25.65
C VAL A 1080 34.11 -35.81 -26.50
N ALA A 1081 33.99 -34.56 -26.99
CA ALA A 1081 35.07 -33.92 -27.74
C ALA A 1081 36.35 -33.75 -26.91
N ASN A 1082 36.23 -33.40 -25.62
CA ASN A 1082 37.38 -33.24 -24.72
C ASN A 1082 37.96 -34.57 -24.23
N LEU A 1083 37.15 -35.63 -24.11
CA LEU A 1083 37.58 -36.98 -23.74
C LEU A 1083 38.61 -37.56 -24.71
N ASN A 1084 38.46 -37.29 -26.02
CA ASN A 1084 39.35 -37.80 -27.07
C ASN A 1084 39.64 -39.31 -26.94
N SER A 1085 38.59 -40.11 -26.70
CA SER A 1085 38.64 -41.56 -26.52
C SER A 1085 37.48 -42.21 -27.28
N PRO A 1086 37.74 -43.19 -28.18
CA PRO A 1086 36.67 -43.86 -28.93
C PRO A 1086 35.86 -44.86 -28.06
N ASP A 1087 36.43 -45.31 -26.93
CA ASP A 1087 35.90 -46.44 -26.15
C ASP A 1087 35.25 -46.04 -24.81
N LEU A 1088 34.96 -44.75 -24.60
CA LEU A 1088 34.38 -44.25 -23.34
C LEU A 1088 33.45 -43.07 -23.60
N ASN A 1089 32.20 -43.20 -23.19
CA ASN A 1089 31.22 -42.10 -23.16
C ASN A 1089 30.87 -41.76 -21.71
N PRO A 1090 30.65 -40.48 -21.37
CA PRO A 1090 30.16 -40.09 -20.06
C PRO A 1090 28.68 -40.41 -19.92
N THR A 1091 28.28 -40.93 -18.76
CA THR A 1091 26.89 -41.01 -18.34
C THR A 1091 26.50 -39.71 -17.66
N LEU A 1092 25.52 -39.01 -18.20
CA LEU A 1092 25.04 -37.76 -17.61
C LEU A 1092 23.77 -38.07 -16.80
N TYR A 1093 23.58 -37.43 -15.66
CA TYR A 1093 22.36 -37.49 -14.87
C TYR A 1093 21.81 -36.07 -14.63
N PRO A 1094 20.48 -35.90 -14.62
CA PRO A 1094 19.85 -34.63 -14.31
C PRO A 1094 20.17 -34.18 -12.87
N TYR A 1095 19.72 -32.97 -12.51
CA TYR A 1095 19.67 -32.56 -11.11
C TYR A 1095 18.93 -33.63 -10.27
N GLY A 1096 19.45 -33.94 -9.09
CA GLY A 1096 18.87 -34.92 -8.18
C GLY A 1096 18.88 -34.42 -6.73
N THR A 1097 18.15 -35.13 -5.87
CA THR A 1097 18.09 -34.82 -4.44
C THR A 1097 19.40 -35.19 -3.72
N GLN A 1098 19.48 -34.89 -2.42
CA GLN A 1098 20.61 -35.30 -1.60
C GLN A 1098 20.71 -36.83 -1.48
N GLU A 1099 19.59 -37.54 -1.49
CA GLU A 1099 19.52 -39.01 -1.53
C GLU A 1099 20.05 -39.56 -2.84
N ASP A 1100 19.65 -38.96 -3.98
CA ASP A 1100 20.21 -39.34 -5.29
C ASP A 1100 21.73 -39.14 -5.33
N ILE A 1101 22.20 -38.02 -4.78
CA ILE A 1101 23.64 -37.69 -4.68
C ILE A 1101 24.35 -38.70 -3.78
N ARG A 1102 23.77 -39.05 -2.63
CA ARG A 1102 24.29 -40.08 -1.73
C ARG A 1102 24.40 -41.42 -2.44
N ASP A 1103 23.37 -41.83 -3.17
CA ASP A 1103 23.34 -43.13 -3.84
C ASP A 1103 24.37 -43.19 -4.98
N ASP A 1104 24.50 -42.12 -5.75
CA ASP A 1104 25.57 -41.97 -6.75
C ASP A 1104 26.96 -42.02 -6.12
N MET A 1105 27.16 -41.30 -5.02
CA MET A 1105 28.40 -41.31 -4.26
C MET A 1105 28.74 -42.71 -3.74
N MET A 1106 27.75 -43.46 -3.25
CA MET A 1106 27.92 -44.85 -2.83
C MET A 1106 28.28 -45.78 -4.01
N MET A 1107 27.93 -45.41 -5.25
CA MET A 1107 28.37 -46.11 -6.46
C MET A 1107 29.82 -45.76 -6.86
N ALA A 1108 30.32 -44.58 -6.51
CA ALA A 1108 31.63 -44.09 -6.90
C ALA A 1108 32.81 -44.83 -6.24
N HIS A 1109 33.91 -44.95 -6.99
CA HIS A 1109 35.23 -45.30 -6.46
C HIS A 1109 36.09 -44.05 -6.24
N LEU A 1110 35.76 -42.95 -6.92
CA LEU A 1110 36.43 -41.68 -6.81
C LEU A 1110 35.46 -40.55 -7.17
N VAL A 1111 35.35 -39.55 -6.30
CA VAL A 1111 34.64 -38.29 -6.56
C VAL A 1111 35.64 -37.22 -6.99
N LEU A 1112 35.30 -36.45 -8.02
CA LEU A 1112 36.12 -35.33 -8.50
C LEU A 1112 35.37 -34.01 -8.32
N MET A 1113 36.05 -33.02 -7.75
CA MET A 1113 35.57 -31.63 -7.69
C MET A 1113 36.59 -30.70 -8.38
N PRO A 1114 36.60 -30.66 -9.72
CA PRO A 1114 37.68 -30.05 -10.51
C PRO A 1114 37.44 -28.57 -10.83
N SER A 1115 36.66 -27.87 -10.00
CA SER A 1115 36.23 -26.51 -10.29
C SER A 1115 37.42 -25.57 -10.45
N ARG A 1116 37.40 -24.73 -11.49
CA ARG A 1116 38.41 -23.68 -11.72
C ARG A 1116 38.24 -22.51 -10.75
N SER A 1117 37.04 -22.33 -10.20
CA SER A 1117 36.77 -21.48 -9.05
C SER A 1117 35.54 -22.02 -8.31
N GLU A 1118 35.67 -22.24 -7.01
CA GLU A 1118 34.60 -22.72 -6.14
C GLU A 1118 34.63 -21.95 -4.80
N PRO A 1119 33.58 -21.21 -4.42
CA PRO A 1119 33.59 -20.42 -3.19
C PRO A 1119 33.84 -21.25 -1.93
N PHE A 1120 33.24 -22.45 -1.84
CA PHE A 1120 33.49 -23.40 -0.75
C PHE A 1120 33.75 -24.82 -1.29
N GLY A 1121 32.71 -25.57 -1.68
CA GLY A 1121 32.84 -26.92 -2.24
C GLY A 1121 32.19 -28.01 -1.39
N LEU A 1122 30.87 -27.94 -1.19
CA LEU A 1122 30.12 -28.88 -0.36
C LEU A 1122 30.22 -30.34 -0.85
N VAL A 1123 30.22 -30.58 -2.17
CA VAL A 1123 30.34 -31.94 -2.75
C VAL A 1123 31.61 -32.64 -2.27
N GLY A 1124 32.74 -31.92 -2.24
CA GLY A 1124 34.00 -32.46 -1.74
C GLY A 1124 33.93 -32.78 -0.25
N LEU A 1125 33.27 -31.92 0.53
CA LEU A 1125 33.08 -32.10 1.96
C LEU A 1125 32.17 -33.31 2.26
N GLU A 1126 31.07 -33.45 1.52
CA GLU A 1126 30.14 -34.57 1.58
C GLU A 1126 30.84 -35.89 1.22
N ALA A 1127 31.68 -35.90 0.19
CA ALA A 1127 32.46 -37.09 -0.18
C ALA A 1127 33.44 -37.52 0.91
N ILE A 1128 34.15 -36.57 1.55
CA ILE A 1128 35.01 -36.86 2.71
C ILE A 1128 34.16 -37.40 3.87
N ALA A 1129 33.03 -36.76 4.16
CA ALA A 1129 32.13 -37.17 5.24
C ALA A 1129 31.48 -38.55 5.00
N ALA A 1130 31.26 -38.92 3.73
CA ALA A 1130 30.80 -40.25 3.33
C ALA A 1130 31.90 -41.31 3.46
N GLY A 1131 33.19 -40.91 3.46
CA GLY A 1131 34.32 -41.82 3.48
C GLY A 1131 34.68 -42.35 2.09
N ILE A 1132 34.46 -41.53 1.06
CA ILE A 1132 34.72 -41.86 -0.35
C ILE A 1132 36.02 -41.17 -0.78
N PRO A 1133 36.91 -41.84 -1.54
CA PRO A 1133 38.06 -41.17 -2.13
C PRO A 1133 37.63 -39.96 -2.96
N VAL A 1134 38.28 -38.82 -2.71
CA VAL A 1134 37.97 -37.56 -3.41
C VAL A 1134 39.25 -36.90 -3.91
N LEU A 1135 39.15 -36.19 -5.04
CA LEU A 1135 40.15 -35.23 -5.51
C LEU A 1135 39.51 -33.86 -5.70
N ILE A 1136 40.16 -32.83 -5.17
CA ILE A 1136 39.60 -31.50 -5.01
C ILE A 1136 40.54 -30.48 -5.66
N SER A 1137 40.01 -29.50 -6.38
CA SER A 1137 40.80 -28.38 -6.90
C SER A 1137 41.37 -27.50 -5.78
N ASP A 1138 42.60 -27.02 -5.95
CA ASP A 1138 43.22 -25.98 -5.10
C ASP A 1138 42.53 -24.61 -5.23
N LYS A 1139 41.60 -24.44 -6.18
CA LYS A 1139 40.79 -23.24 -6.36
C LYS A 1139 39.44 -23.32 -5.66
N SER A 1140 39.40 -23.95 -4.48
CA SER A 1140 38.18 -24.13 -3.68
C SER A 1140 38.36 -23.72 -2.22
N GLY A 1141 37.31 -23.14 -1.62
CA GLY A 1141 37.33 -22.81 -0.19
C GLY A 1141 37.46 -24.03 0.74
N LEU A 1142 37.08 -25.23 0.28
CA LEU A 1142 37.31 -26.49 0.98
C LEU A 1142 38.80 -26.84 1.03
N ALA A 1143 39.55 -26.59 -0.06
CA ALA A 1143 41.00 -26.78 -0.06
C ALA A 1143 41.68 -25.83 0.94
N ASP A 1144 41.24 -24.56 1.00
CA ASP A 1144 41.72 -23.60 1.99
C ASP A 1144 41.45 -24.07 3.44
N MET A 1145 40.23 -24.55 3.70
CA MET A 1145 39.86 -25.11 5.01
C MET A 1145 40.70 -26.33 5.39
N ILE A 1146 40.91 -27.26 4.45
CA ILE A 1146 41.74 -28.44 4.67
C ILE A 1146 43.18 -28.02 5.01
N GLN A 1147 43.74 -27.06 4.26
CA GLN A 1147 45.09 -26.55 4.51
C GLN A 1147 45.19 -25.97 5.93
N LYS A 1148 44.27 -25.08 6.30
CA LYS A 1148 44.23 -24.52 7.66
C LYS A 1148 44.12 -25.58 8.74
N LEU A 1149 43.20 -26.53 8.61
CA LEU A 1149 42.99 -27.57 9.64
C LEU A 1149 44.15 -28.55 9.72
N VAL A 1150 44.91 -28.76 8.63
CA VAL A 1150 46.15 -29.53 8.65
C VAL A 1150 47.26 -28.75 9.36
N ASP A 1151 47.36 -27.44 9.12
CA ASP A 1151 48.34 -26.57 9.79
C ASP A 1151 48.03 -26.41 11.28
N GLU A 1152 46.76 -26.48 11.67
CA GLU A 1152 46.28 -26.56 13.06
C GLU A 1152 46.37 -27.97 13.67
N GLU A 1153 46.95 -28.95 12.96
CA GLU A 1153 47.07 -30.36 13.38
C GLU A 1153 45.72 -31.07 13.68
N LYS A 1154 44.60 -30.51 13.22
CA LYS A 1154 43.25 -31.08 13.36
C LYS A 1154 42.93 -32.12 12.29
N LEU A 1155 43.56 -32.03 11.12
CA LEU A 1155 43.41 -32.98 10.02
C LEU A 1155 44.76 -33.61 9.63
N PRO A 1156 44.77 -34.86 9.14
CA PRO A 1156 45.99 -35.53 8.73
C PRO A 1156 46.59 -34.89 7.47
N ARG A 1157 47.91 -34.65 7.49
CA ARG A 1157 48.67 -34.12 6.34
C ARG A 1157 48.46 -34.89 5.03
N GLY A 1158 48.14 -36.19 5.11
CA GLY A 1158 47.84 -37.01 3.94
C GLY A 1158 46.67 -36.50 3.09
N LEU A 1159 45.76 -35.71 3.67
CA LEU A 1159 44.61 -35.13 2.97
C LEU A 1159 45.04 -34.05 1.95
N LEU A 1160 46.17 -33.37 2.18
CA LEU A 1160 46.74 -32.42 1.21
C LEU A 1160 47.07 -33.08 -0.14
N ASN A 1161 47.39 -34.38 -0.13
CA ASN A 1161 47.65 -35.13 -1.37
C ASN A 1161 46.40 -35.35 -2.24
N ARG A 1162 45.21 -35.01 -1.73
CA ARG A 1162 43.94 -35.05 -2.44
C ARG A 1162 43.61 -33.71 -3.12
N ILE A 1163 44.36 -32.65 -2.80
CA ILE A 1163 44.23 -31.35 -3.44
C ILE A 1163 45.08 -31.36 -4.72
N VAL A 1164 44.48 -30.93 -5.83
CA VAL A 1164 45.10 -30.93 -7.16
C VAL A 1164 45.21 -29.51 -7.67
N GLU A 1165 46.43 -29.10 -7.97
CA GLU A 1165 46.73 -27.79 -8.57
C GLU A 1165 46.04 -27.65 -9.93
N THR A 1166 45.16 -26.67 -10.04
CA THR A 1166 44.23 -26.48 -11.15
C THR A 1166 44.38 -25.09 -11.73
N SER A 1167 44.70 -24.99 -13.03
CA SER A 1167 44.80 -23.70 -13.71
C SER A 1167 43.41 -23.15 -14.06
N VAL A 1168 43.26 -21.84 -13.91
CA VAL A 1168 42.09 -21.06 -14.35
C VAL A 1168 42.13 -20.75 -15.85
N ARG A 1169 43.29 -20.91 -16.50
CA ARG A 1169 43.51 -20.56 -17.92
C ARG A 1169 43.35 -21.77 -18.82
N ASP A 1170 42.60 -21.61 -19.90
CA ASP A 1170 42.43 -22.67 -20.90
C ASP A 1170 43.74 -22.98 -21.66
N SER A 1171 44.68 -22.04 -21.73
CA SER A 1171 46.01 -22.27 -22.31
C SER A 1171 46.80 -23.38 -21.62
N ASP A 1172 46.53 -23.62 -20.33
CA ASP A 1172 47.22 -24.62 -19.52
C ASP A 1172 46.45 -25.95 -19.41
N MET A 1173 45.37 -26.10 -20.20
CA MET A 1173 44.42 -27.21 -20.06
C MET A 1173 45.11 -28.58 -20.14
N ASP A 1174 46.04 -28.78 -21.09
CA ASP A 1174 46.70 -30.07 -21.29
C ASP A 1174 47.61 -30.44 -20.13
N LYS A 1175 48.41 -29.47 -19.66
CA LYS A 1175 49.29 -29.64 -18.51
C LYS A 1175 48.48 -29.94 -17.26
N THR A 1176 47.38 -29.20 -17.06
CA THR A 1176 46.50 -29.37 -15.90
C THR A 1176 45.76 -30.71 -15.96
N ALA A 1177 45.25 -31.11 -17.13
CA ALA A 1177 44.61 -32.41 -17.33
C ALA A 1177 45.58 -33.56 -17.05
N GLY A 1178 46.86 -33.42 -17.41
CA GLY A 1178 47.91 -34.38 -17.05
C GLY A 1178 48.06 -34.58 -15.54
N LYS A 1179 48.13 -33.49 -14.77
CA LYS A 1179 48.20 -33.55 -13.29
C LYS A 1179 46.98 -34.27 -12.68
N TRP A 1180 45.79 -33.93 -13.16
CA TRP A 1180 44.55 -34.61 -12.73
C TRP A 1180 44.56 -36.09 -13.12
N ALA A 1181 45.00 -36.44 -14.33
CA ALA A 1181 45.09 -37.82 -14.80
C ALA A 1181 46.04 -38.66 -13.94
N ASP A 1182 47.19 -38.12 -13.56
CA ASP A 1182 48.16 -38.79 -12.69
C ASP A 1182 47.55 -39.09 -11.32
N LYS A 1183 46.87 -38.11 -10.71
CA LYS A 1183 46.20 -38.26 -9.40
C LYS A 1183 45.02 -39.22 -9.43
N ILE A 1184 44.22 -39.19 -10.49
CA ILE A 1184 43.12 -40.15 -10.72
C ILE A 1184 43.69 -41.57 -10.83
N ARG A 1185 44.71 -41.76 -11.67
CA ARG A 1185 45.36 -43.07 -11.88
C ARG A 1185 45.99 -43.59 -10.58
N GLU A 1186 46.70 -42.74 -9.84
CA GLU A 1186 47.31 -43.09 -8.56
C GLU A 1186 46.25 -43.60 -7.56
N THR A 1187 45.12 -42.91 -7.47
CA THR A 1187 44.04 -43.24 -6.53
C THR A 1187 43.30 -44.51 -6.93
N LEU A 1188 43.04 -44.70 -8.22
CA LEU A 1188 42.29 -45.86 -8.74
C LEU A 1188 43.14 -47.14 -8.85
N ARG A 1189 44.49 -47.05 -8.81
CA ARG A 1189 45.37 -48.22 -8.87
C ARG A 1189 45.28 -49.11 -7.63
N ASP A 1190 45.04 -48.51 -6.46
CA ASP A 1190 44.85 -49.23 -5.19
C ASP A 1190 43.62 -48.66 -4.47
N THR A 1191 42.45 -49.10 -4.94
CA THR A 1191 41.16 -48.66 -4.38
C THR A 1191 41.03 -49.03 -2.91
N LYS A 1192 41.57 -50.18 -2.48
CA LYS A 1192 41.53 -50.61 -1.09
C LYS A 1192 42.25 -49.60 -0.18
N LYS A 1193 43.48 -49.22 -0.54
CA LYS A 1193 44.22 -48.18 0.17
C LYS A 1193 43.51 -46.83 0.13
N ALA A 1194 42.96 -46.46 -1.03
CA ALA A 1194 42.23 -45.20 -1.18
C ALA A 1194 41.00 -45.13 -0.24
N PHE A 1195 40.21 -46.19 -0.15
CA PHE A 1195 39.05 -46.27 0.77
C PHE A 1195 39.49 -46.31 2.25
N THR A 1196 40.61 -46.97 2.57
CA THR A 1196 41.17 -46.92 3.94
C THR A 1196 41.54 -45.48 4.33
N GLN A 1197 42.24 -44.77 3.45
CA GLN A 1197 42.58 -43.36 3.68
C GLN A 1197 41.34 -42.47 3.76
N ALA A 1198 40.35 -42.67 2.89
CA ALA A 1198 39.11 -41.91 2.92
C ALA A 1198 38.34 -42.11 4.24
N LYS A 1199 38.37 -43.31 4.81
CA LYS A 1199 37.82 -43.60 6.14
C LYS A 1199 38.59 -42.84 7.24
N GLU A 1200 39.92 -42.85 7.21
CA GLU A 1200 40.74 -42.08 8.15
C GLU A 1200 40.43 -40.58 8.08
N PHE A 1201 40.24 -40.05 6.87
CA PHE A 1201 39.87 -38.64 6.66
C PHE A 1201 38.46 -38.33 7.17
N LYS A 1202 37.48 -39.21 6.95
CA LYS A 1202 36.13 -39.10 7.53
C LYS A 1202 36.18 -39.01 9.05
N ASP A 1203 36.91 -39.92 9.69
CA ASP A 1203 37.00 -40.01 11.14
C ASP A 1203 37.70 -38.77 11.72
N ALA A 1204 38.79 -38.30 11.07
CA ALA A 1204 39.48 -37.07 11.46
C ALA A 1204 38.60 -35.81 11.29
N LEU A 1205 37.88 -35.69 10.16
CA LEU A 1205 36.97 -34.58 9.91
C LEU A 1205 35.88 -34.50 11.00
N LYS A 1206 35.25 -35.63 11.34
CA LYS A 1206 34.27 -35.70 12.43
C LYS A 1206 34.86 -35.32 13.79
N LYS A 1207 36.07 -35.79 14.09
CA LYS A 1207 36.75 -35.50 15.36
C LYS A 1207 37.16 -34.03 15.50
N SER A 1208 37.45 -33.35 14.38
CA SER A 1208 37.97 -31.98 14.38
C SER A 1208 36.98 -30.92 14.88
N LYS A 1209 35.66 -31.18 14.79
CA LYS A 1209 34.59 -30.26 15.25
C LYS A 1209 34.76 -28.83 14.72
N TYR A 1210 35.30 -28.67 13.51
CA TYR A 1210 35.72 -27.38 12.96
C TYR A 1210 34.62 -26.30 12.84
N TRP A 1211 33.35 -26.69 12.88
CA TRP A 1211 32.20 -25.81 12.75
C TRP A 1211 31.72 -25.18 14.07
N GLU A 1212 32.08 -25.75 15.24
CA GLU A 1212 31.54 -25.36 16.56
C GLU A 1212 31.76 -23.87 16.87
N ASP A 1213 32.93 -23.35 16.51
CA ASP A 1213 33.25 -21.93 16.72
C ASP A 1213 32.37 -21.02 15.87
N SER A 1214 32.18 -21.35 14.59
CA SER A 1214 31.32 -20.55 13.71
C SER A 1214 29.84 -20.63 14.09
N GLU A 1215 29.36 -21.78 14.57
CA GLU A 1215 27.98 -21.91 15.06
C GLU A 1215 27.74 -21.07 16.30
N ARG A 1216 28.71 -21.01 17.22
CA ARG A 1216 28.63 -20.19 18.43
C ARG A 1216 28.59 -18.70 18.09
N GLU A 1217 29.43 -18.23 17.17
CA GLU A 1217 29.37 -16.83 16.72
C GLU A 1217 28.07 -16.53 15.98
N PHE A 1218 27.53 -17.48 15.21
CA PHE A 1218 26.22 -17.34 14.58
C PHE A 1218 25.08 -17.22 15.60
N LEU A 1219 25.07 -18.04 16.65
CA LEU A 1219 24.10 -17.95 17.74
C LEU A 1219 24.15 -16.60 18.45
N ARG A 1220 25.36 -16.11 18.76
CA ARG A 1220 25.58 -14.78 19.37
C ARG A 1220 25.07 -13.65 18.48
N ALA A 1221 25.33 -13.72 17.18
CA ALA A 1221 24.82 -12.75 16.21
C ALA A 1221 23.28 -12.73 16.19
N CYS A 1222 22.63 -13.88 16.37
CA CYS A 1222 21.17 -14.00 16.50
C CYS A 1222 20.62 -13.63 17.90
N GLY A 1223 21.47 -13.19 18.82
CA GLY A 1223 21.05 -12.77 20.17
C GLY A 1223 20.87 -13.92 21.17
N ILE A 1224 21.39 -15.10 20.86
CA ILE A 1224 21.36 -16.29 21.73
C ILE A 1224 22.69 -16.36 22.48
N THR A 1225 22.65 -16.35 23.81
CA THR A 1225 23.84 -16.46 24.67
C THR A 1225 23.83 -17.78 25.43
N ASP A 1226 25.02 -18.23 25.85
CA ASP A 1226 25.22 -19.53 26.51
C ASP A 1226 24.47 -19.67 27.85
N ASP A 1227 23.93 -18.56 28.40
CA ASP A 1227 23.16 -18.50 29.66
C ASP A 1227 21.63 -18.70 29.50
N MET A 1228 21.12 -18.91 28.27
CA MET A 1228 19.70 -19.18 28.04
C MET A 1228 19.39 -20.66 28.34
N PRO A 1229 18.44 -20.99 29.24
CA PRO A 1229 18.14 -22.38 29.57
C PRO A 1229 17.66 -23.12 28.33
N SER A 1230 18.26 -24.27 28.04
CA SER A 1230 17.79 -25.23 27.05
C SER A 1230 16.40 -25.73 27.47
N GLY A 1231 15.35 -25.04 27.02
CA GLY A 1231 13.97 -25.47 27.17
C GLY A 1231 13.75 -26.71 26.31
N GLY A 1232 14.10 -27.87 26.85
CA GLY A 1232 13.81 -29.16 26.23
C GLY A 1232 12.30 -29.36 26.19
N ILE A 1233 11.71 -29.22 25.01
CA ILE A 1233 10.42 -29.85 24.71
C ILE A 1233 10.76 -31.35 24.54
N SER A 1234 10.57 -32.13 25.60
CA SER A 1234 10.59 -33.58 25.53
C SER A 1234 9.44 -34.05 24.65
N PRO A 1235 9.65 -34.95 23.67
CA PRO A 1235 8.54 -35.64 23.02
C PRO A 1235 7.94 -36.59 24.04
N SER A 1236 6.69 -36.35 24.45
CA SER A 1236 5.91 -37.32 25.21
C SER A 1236 5.65 -38.53 24.31
N SER A 1237 6.30 -39.64 24.64
CA SER A 1237 5.88 -40.98 24.28
C SER A 1237 4.57 -41.33 25.00
N ASP A 1238 3.77 -42.13 24.29
CA ASP A 1238 2.73 -43.06 24.77
C ASP A 1238 1.26 -42.71 24.47
N GLU A 1239 0.66 -43.70 23.77
CA GLU A 1239 -0.73 -43.99 23.33
C GLU A 1239 -1.32 -43.29 22.11
#